data_AF-A0A836QIB8-F1
#
_entry.id   AF-A0A836QIB8-F1
#
_cell.length_a   1.000
_cell.length_b   1.000
_cell.length_c   1.000
_cell.angle_alpha   90.00
_cell.angle_beta   90.00
_cell.angle_gamma   90.00
#
_symmetry.space_group_name_H-M   'P 1'
#
loop_
_entity.id
_entity.type
_entity.pdbx_description
1 polymer ?
#
loop_
_entity_poly.entity_id
_entity_poly.type
_entity_poly.pdbx_seq_one_letter_code
_entity_poly.pdbx_strand_id
1 'polypeptide(L)'
;MATASPRSITVQVYTRYEARRVHARPQVVGERHVARGGRLELQLYSTRSGDLQATRTVRDIGVEEVVFDTRQVPSGCCAFRATFIDRHGTRFQTDVLQDKTPGRFDWFGSREGVSRRVSAPFTPLKVTRQSGELTVSCWGRDYIFGGGSFLKAVTSEGHHLLTGPVVPVAEVNGRSLRWGHARWKLIDAGRDQVVIEARLRSVAGPLVHIHVEIDFDGMVRIDWAITAERAVRLDRLGIEWPLRADLARYLYHFPGSWGGVRNVGSLPVRDLSMGFRPFFWLGDEERGLSWFAESNRDWLVTDADRTTQIMHAGKSVRARVNIITDPLTLVPGQRRGRSFTGHGDSVEALAPGVVTDALHYTFGMQATPVKPVAQDAWDQRIVCINQGAPGFRPRLNVSNRALDRLVKAGVRAVVLFEHWADAEGYTKTPHDAAVRKIVKACHDRGLKVLLYFSFLISEVADEWEAIGKDCVILPKGGYPIFHYQPQPDQAAWRVCLNSLWQDLLVDGIARVMDDYEIDGVYLDGTEYPFGCCNTEHGCGVVRADGSISQSFPIFAARSTMRRIHQVVKSRRRDGLINVHNSTCMTIPTLGWATSYWDGEQFQGVGEGVDVGSLLPLDAFRAEFMGHQWGCRRSFCWPAGPTPSSRPGPLACSTMCPCVRGWRRISST
;
A
#
# COMPACT_ATOMS: atom_id res chain seq x y z
N MET A 1 25.32 -16.48 17.71
CA MET A 1 24.89 -15.96 16.39
C MET A 1 23.88 -14.86 16.63
N ALA A 2 24.07 -13.66 16.09
CA ALA A 2 23.02 -12.65 16.09
C ALA A 2 21.81 -13.25 15.36
N THR A 3 20.70 -13.46 16.05
CA THR A 3 19.49 -14.00 15.41
C THR A 3 19.08 -13.00 14.33
N ALA A 4 19.13 -13.42 13.06
CA ALA A 4 18.69 -12.61 11.93
C ALA A 4 17.25 -12.13 12.17
N SER A 5 16.93 -10.91 11.71
CA SER A 5 15.57 -10.38 11.81
C SER A 5 14.58 -11.32 11.11
N PRO A 6 13.35 -11.46 11.61
CA PRO A 6 12.30 -12.14 10.86
C PRO A 6 11.92 -11.39 9.57
N ARG A 7 12.28 -10.11 9.44
CA ARG A 7 11.98 -9.28 8.27
C ARG A 7 12.83 -9.66 7.05
N SER A 8 12.16 -9.78 5.91
CA SER A 8 12.76 -9.87 4.58
C SER A 8 12.60 -8.57 3.80
N ILE A 9 13.49 -8.34 2.84
CA ILE A 9 13.48 -7.19 1.94
C ILE A 9 14.04 -7.57 0.57
N THR A 10 13.54 -6.96 -0.48
CA THR A 10 14.07 -7.11 -1.85
C THR A 10 14.85 -5.87 -2.24
N VAL A 11 16.04 -6.08 -2.80
CA VAL A 11 16.90 -5.03 -3.35
C VAL A 11 17.10 -5.30 -4.83
N GLN A 12 16.74 -4.32 -5.66
CA GLN A 12 17.09 -4.32 -7.08
C GLN A 12 18.50 -3.75 -7.24
N VAL A 13 19.38 -4.46 -7.93
CA VAL A 13 20.73 -4.02 -8.28
C VAL A 13 20.74 -3.68 -9.76
N TYR A 14 20.76 -2.38 -10.06
CA TYR A 14 20.86 -1.87 -11.42
C TYR A 14 22.31 -1.85 -11.85
N THR A 15 22.61 -2.49 -12.98
CA THR A 15 23.98 -2.73 -13.43
C THR A 15 24.26 -2.05 -14.77
N ARG A 16 25.50 -1.59 -14.94
CA ARG A 16 26.03 -1.05 -16.19
C ARG A 16 27.45 -1.57 -16.38
N TYR A 17 27.69 -2.25 -17.49
CA TYR A 17 28.97 -2.90 -17.78
C TYR A 17 29.88 -1.96 -18.57
N GLU A 18 31.15 -1.95 -18.21
CA GLU A 18 32.25 -1.31 -18.93
C GLU A 18 33.41 -2.31 -19.08
N ALA A 19 34.42 -1.97 -19.88
CA ALA A 19 35.60 -2.82 -20.02
C ALA A 19 36.25 -3.07 -18.64
N ARG A 20 36.23 -4.33 -18.20
CA ARG A 20 36.79 -4.81 -16.91
C ARG A 20 36.15 -4.18 -15.67
N ARG A 21 34.96 -3.59 -15.78
CA ARG A 21 34.24 -2.99 -14.66
C ARG A 21 32.74 -3.26 -14.75
N VAL A 22 32.10 -3.41 -13.60
CA VAL A 22 30.65 -3.33 -13.48
C VAL A 22 30.29 -2.26 -12.46
N HIS A 23 29.43 -1.34 -12.87
CA HIS A 23 28.83 -0.32 -12.02
C HIS A 23 27.51 -0.88 -11.51
N ALA A 24 27.29 -0.79 -10.21
CA ALA A 24 26.09 -1.31 -9.55
C ALA A 24 25.47 -0.25 -8.67
N ARG A 25 24.19 0.02 -8.87
CA ARG A 25 23.37 0.91 -8.06
C ARG A 25 22.23 0.12 -7.41
N PRO A 26 22.33 -0.21 -6.12
CA PRO A 26 21.28 -0.94 -5.45
C PRO A 26 20.16 -0.01 -4.97
N GLN A 27 18.92 -0.49 -5.02
CA GLN A 27 17.73 0.20 -4.56
C GLN A 27 16.78 -0.76 -3.86
N VAL A 28 16.28 -0.38 -2.68
CA VAL A 28 15.23 -1.13 -1.98
C VAL A 28 13.95 -1.07 -2.79
N VAL A 29 13.36 -2.22 -3.13
CA VAL A 29 12.09 -2.31 -3.85
C VAL A 29 10.93 -2.00 -2.89
N GLY A 30 9.94 -1.22 -3.36
CA GLY A 30 8.74 -0.88 -2.59
C GLY A 30 8.96 0.17 -1.50
N GLU A 31 9.37 -0.24 -0.29
CA GLU A 31 9.37 0.59 0.92
C GLU A 31 10.57 1.54 1.04
N ARG A 32 10.57 2.67 0.34
CA ARG A 32 11.72 3.62 0.34
C ARG A 32 12.12 4.14 1.73
N HIS A 33 11.19 4.23 2.67
CA HIS A 33 11.44 4.75 4.02
C HIS A 33 12.37 3.85 4.85
N VAL A 34 12.39 2.54 4.59
CA VAL A 34 13.24 1.59 5.33
C VAL A 34 14.73 1.82 5.04
N ALA A 35 15.06 2.25 3.81
CA ALA A 35 16.43 2.51 3.39
C ALA A 35 17.07 3.69 4.13
N ARG A 36 16.27 4.58 4.73
CA ARG A 36 16.78 5.80 5.37
C ARG A 36 17.62 5.46 6.61
N GLY A 37 18.91 5.77 6.54
CA GLY A 37 19.87 5.49 7.60
C GLY A 37 20.34 4.03 7.66
N GLY A 38 19.84 3.18 6.75
CA GLY A 38 20.35 1.84 6.53
C GLY A 38 21.61 1.86 5.65
N ARG A 39 22.21 0.68 5.49
CA ARG A 39 23.32 0.44 4.56
C ARG A 39 23.18 -0.94 3.94
N LEU A 40 23.85 -1.15 2.81
CA LEU A 40 23.90 -2.42 2.12
C LEU A 40 25.34 -2.93 2.06
N GLU A 41 25.57 -4.18 2.46
CA GLU A 41 26.79 -4.91 2.10
C GLU A 41 26.54 -5.63 0.78
N LEU A 42 27.11 -5.13 -0.32
CA LEU A 42 26.93 -5.66 -1.68
C LEU A 42 28.16 -6.48 -2.09
N GLN A 43 27.92 -7.72 -2.51
CA GLN A 43 28.93 -8.71 -2.84
C GLN A 43 28.83 -9.09 -4.31
N LEU A 44 29.92 -8.96 -5.07
CA LEU A 44 30.04 -9.48 -6.43
C LEU A 44 30.61 -10.89 -6.38
N TYR A 45 29.98 -11.84 -7.06
CA TYR A 45 30.51 -13.19 -7.25
C TYR A 45 30.50 -13.60 -8.72
N SER A 46 31.38 -14.55 -9.03
CA SER A 46 31.43 -15.21 -10.34
C SER A 46 30.36 -16.30 -10.40
N THR A 47 29.42 -16.23 -11.34
CA THR A 47 28.43 -17.30 -11.55
C THR A 47 29.06 -18.58 -12.08
N ARG A 48 30.28 -18.50 -12.64
CA ARG A 48 31.01 -19.66 -13.17
C ARG A 48 31.75 -20.43 -12.08
N SER A 49 32.44 -19.73 -11.17
CA SER A 49 33.26 -20.38 -10.13
C SER A 49 32.61 -20.37 -8.75
N GLY A 50 31.61 -19.53 -8.53
CA GLY A 50 31.01 -19.29 -7.20
C GLY A 50 31.84 -18.38 -6.30
N ASP A 51 33.03 -17.96 -6.73
CA ASP A 51 33.96 -17.21 -5.90
C ASP A 51 33.47 -15.77 -5.66
N LEU A 52 33.52 -15.36 -4.39
CA LEU A 52 33.38 -13.96 -3.99
C LEU A 52 34.56 -13.15 -4.52
N GLN A 53 34.26 -12.14 -5.31
CA GLN A 53 35.26 -11.30 -5.97
C GLN A 53 35.58 -10.06 -5.13
N ALA A 54 34.54 -9.40 -4.64
CA ALA A 54 34.68 -8.20 -3.84
C ALA A 54 33.40 -7.91 -3.05
N THR A 55 33.56 -7.21 -1.92
CA THR A 55 32.46 -6.63 -1.14
C THR A 55 32.58 -5.11 -1.14
N ARG A 56 31.46 -4.41 -1.25
CA ARG A 56 31.34 -2.96 -1.12
C ARG A 56 30.22 -2.62 -0.14
N THR A 57 30.38 -1.54 0.61
CA THR A 57 29.31 -1.02 1.46
C THR A 57 28.67 0.17 0.75
N VAL A 58 27.37 0.11 0.51
CA VAL A 58 26.58 1.23 -0.03
C VAL A 58 25.82 1.88 1.12
N ARG A 59 26.06 3.15 1.36
CA ARG A 59 25.41 3.92 2.43
C ARG A 59 24.25 4.73 1.88
N ASP A 60 24.40 5.26 0.68
CA ASP A 60 23.37 6.05 0.02
C ASP A 60 22.56 5.20 -0.97
N ILE A 61 21.81 4.24 -0.42
CA ILE A 61 20.95 3.32 -1.20
C ILE A 61 20.01 4.12 -2.11
N GLY A 62 19.91 3.68 -3.37
CA GLY A 62 19.16 4.32 -4.46
C GLY A 62 19.95 5.40 -5.23
N VAL A 63 21.01 5.97 -4.67
CA VAL A 63 21.74 7.10 -5.26
C VAL A 63 23.20 6.74 -5.57
N GLU A 64 23.89 6.12 -4.61
CA GLU A 64 25.29 5.74 -4.72
C GLU A 64 25.49 4.60 -5.72
N GLU A 65 26.37 4.83 -6.68
CA GLU A 65 26.84 3.83 -7.65
C GLU A 65 28.21 3.33 -7.19
N VAL A 66 28.33 2.01 -7.00
CA VAL A 66 29.60 1.37 -6.62
C VAL A 66 30.19 0.60 -7.78
N VAL A 67 31.52 0.63 -7.87
CA VAL A 67 32.27 0.01 -8.97
C VAL A 67 33.01 -1.24 -8.50
N PHE A 68 32.88 -2.30 -9.29
CA PHE A 68 33.61 -3.55 -9.09
C PHE A 68 34.53 -3.83 -10.28
N ASP A 69 35.69 -4.41 -9.98
CA ASP A 69 36.64 -4.90 -10.98
C ASP A 69 36.17 -6.29 -11.46
N THR A 70 36.10 -6.48 -12.78
CA THR A 70 35.67 -7.74 -13.40
C THR A 70 36.80 -8.43 -14.16
N ARG A 71 38.08 -8.05 -13.97
CA ARG A 71 39.23 -8.71 -14.62
C ARG A 71 39.29 -10.22 -14.38
N GLN A 72 38.83 -10.66 -13.22
CA GLN A 72 38.84 -12.08 -12.81
C GLN A 72 37.49 -12.76 -13.03
N VAL A 73 36.47 -12.04 -13.53
CA VAL A 73 35.14 -12.58 -13.81
C VAL A 73 34.89 -12.52 -15.31
N PRO A 74 34.64 -13.66 -15.98
CA PRO A 74 34.28 -13.64 -17.39
C PRO A 74 33.08 -12.72 -17.65
N SER A 75 33.08 -12.06 -18.81
CA SER A 75 31.94 -11.22 -19.22
C SER A 75 30.65 -12.03 -19.19
N GLY A 76 29.58 -11.48 -18.59
CA GLY A 76 28.31 -12.17 -18.41
C GLY A 76 28.25 -13.11 -17.20
N CYS A 77 29.34 -13.32 -16.45
CA CYS A 77 29.36 -14.17 -15.26
C CYS A 77 29.27 -13.40 -13.93
N CYS A 78 28.78 -12.16 -13.94
CA CYS A 78 28.68 -11.31 -12.75
C CYS A 78 27.29 -11.42 -12.12
N ALA A 79 27.23 -11.79 -10.85
CA ALA A 79 25.99 -11.75 -10.06
C ALA A 79 26.23 -11.14 -8.67
N PHE A 80 25.15 -10.69 -8.04
CA PHE A 80 25.21 -9.93 -6.79
C PHE A 80 24.46 -10.62 -5.66
N ARG A 81 25.08 -10.61 -4.48
CA ARG A 81 24.41 -10.89 -3.19
C ARG A 81 24.43 -9.62 -2.36
N ALA A 82 23.41 -9.43 -1.54
CA ALA A 82 23.33 -8.26 -0.68
C ALA A 82 22.92 -8.66 0.74
N THR A 83 23.35 -7.86 1.71
CA THR A 83 22.76 -7.87 3.05
C THR A 83 22.36 -6.45 3.42
N PHE A 84 21.06 -6.22 3.55
CA PHE A 84 20.53 -4.97 4.06
C PHE A 84 20.66 -4.93 5.59
N ILE A 85 21.14 -3.79 6.07
CA ILE A 85 21.31 -3.49 7.48
C ILE A 85 20.54 -2.21 7.75
N ASP A 86 19.54 -2.27 8.61
CA ASP A 86 18.73 -1.10 8.95
C ASP A 86 19.56 -0.07 9.76
N ARG A 87 18.92 1.06 10.06
CA ARG A 87 19.52 2.13 10.87
C ARG A 87 19.84 1.74 12.32
N HIS A 88 19.33 0.60 12.80
CA HIS A 88 19.57 0.05 14.13
C HIS A 88 20.68 -1.01 14.14
N GLY A 89 21.27 -1.32 12.98
CA GLY A 89 22.29 -2.36 12.82
C GLY A 89 21.70 -3.77 12.66
N THR A 90 20.38 -3.89 12.54
CA THR A 90 19.69 -5.17 12.35
C THR A 90 19.86 -5.63 10.91
N ARG A 91 20.32 -6.87 10.74
CA ARG A 91 20.49 -7.50 9.42
C ARG A 91 19.19 -8.16 9.00
N PHE A 92 18.68 -7.81 7.82
CA PHE A 92 17.45 -8.39 7.26
C PHE A 92 17.80 -9.50 6.28
N GLN A 93 16.87 -10.44 6.07
CA GLN A 93 16.97 -11.33 4.93
C GLN A 93 16.81 -10.51 3.66
N THR A 94 17.76 -10.60 2.74
CA THR A 94 17.79 -9.76 1.54
C THR A 94 17.76 -10.61 0.30
N ASP A 95 16.72 -10.43 -0.49
CA ASP A 95 16.62 -10.96 -1.85
C ASP A 95 17.19 -9.93 -2.82
N VAL A 96 17.92 -10.41 -3.84
CA VAL A 96 18.52 -9.56 -4.87
C VAL A 96 17.85 -9.86 -6.20
N LEU A 97 17.37 -8.80 -6.84
CA LEU A 97 17.00 -8.79 -8.24
C LEU A 97 18.07 -8.01 -8.99
N GLN A 98 18.47 -8.46 -10.17
CA GLN A 98 19.48 -7.78 -10.97
C GLN A 98 18.88 -7.36 -12.30
N ASP A 99 19.04 -6.09 -12.67
CA ASP A 99 18.61 -5.59 -13.97
C ASP A 99 19.64 -4.60 -14.53
N LYS A 100 19.47 -4.23 -15.81
CA LYS A 100 20.21 -3.17 -16.47
C LYS A 100 19.77 -1.83 -15.89
N THR A 101 20.72 -0.92 -15.70
CA THR A 101 20.40 0.46 -15.31
C THR A 101 19.48 1.07 -16.36
N PRO A 102 18.32 1.65 -15.97
CA PRO A 102 17.51 2.41 -16.90
C PRO A 102 18.36 3.57 -17.46
N GLY A 103 17.90 4.21 -18.54
CA GLY A 103 18.59 5.37 -19.11
C GLY A 103 18.92 6.46 -18.07
N ARG A 104 19.64 7.50 -18.49
CA ARG A 104 19.94 8.62 -17.58
C ARG A 104 18.68 9.44 -17.32
N PHE A 105 18.07 9.22 -16.16
CA PHE A 105 16.90 9.95 -15.68
C PHE A 105 17.20 10.64 -14.35
N ASP A 106 16.86 11.92 -14.23
CA ASP A 106 17.14 12.71 -13.02
C ASP A 106 16.31 12.28 -11.81
N TRP A 107 15.13 11.70 -12.05
CA TRP A 107 14.25 11.17 -11.01
C TRP A 107 14.68 9.79 -10.49
N PHE A 108 15.61 9.09 -11.17
CA PHE A 108 15.98 7.73 -10.83
C PHE A 108 16.74 7.66 -9.51
N GLY A 109 16.15 7.01 -8.51
CA GLY A 109 16.66 7.01 -7.14
C GLY A 109 16.21 8.22 -6.30
N SER A 110 15.25 9.02 -6.79
CA SER A 110 14.74 10.18 -6.09
C SER A 110 14.26 9.84 -4.68
N ARG A 111 14.73 10.63 -3.71
CA ARG A 111 14.34 10.55 -2.29
C ARG A 111 13.23 11.52 -1.94
N GLU A 112 12.61 12.14 -2.94
CA GLU A 112 11.57 13.14 -2.74
C GLU A 112 10.42 12.57 -1.89
N GLY A 113 10.00 13.33 -0.89
CA GLY A 113 9.00 12.91 0.09
C GLY A 113 9.44 11.88 1.14
N VAL A 114 10.63 11.27 1.04
CA VAL A 114 11.13 10.30 2.02
C VAL A 114 11.56 11.02 3.30
N SER A 115 10.66 11.04 4.29
CA SER A 115 10.82 11.86 5.49
C SER A 115 10.41 11.15 6.78
N ARG A 116 11.03 11.60 7.88
CA ARG A 116 10.67 11.26 9.27
C ARG A 116 9.88 12.40 9.94
N ARG A 117 9.48 13.41 9.16
CA ARG A 117 8.63 14.49 9.66
C ARG A 117 7.23 13.94 9.90
N VAL A 118 6.72 14.18 11.10
CA VAL A 118 5.31 13.94 11.42
C VAL A 118 4.54 15.21 11.10
N SER A 119 3.75 15.16 10.03
CA SER A 119 2.95 16.28 9.54
C SER A 119 1.52 16.18 10.06
N ALA A 120 0.92 17.33 10.37
CA ALA A 120 -0.49 17.38 10.74
C ALA A 120 -1.37 16.77 9.63
N PRO A 121 -2.47 16.09 9.98
CA PRO A 121 -3.09 16.03 11.31
C PRO A 121 -2.55 14.91 12.22
N PHE A 122 -1.55 14.13 11.78
CA PHE A 122 -0.97 13.09 12.61
C PHE A 122 -0.18 13.67 13.79
N THR A 123 -0.13 12.93 14.89
CA THR A 123 0.66 13.31 16.08
C THR A 123 1.87 12.41 16.24
N PRO A 124 2.98 12.92 16.78
CA PRO A 124 4.14 12.11 17.14
C PRO A 124 3.77 10.92 18.02
N LEU A 125 4.45 9.80 17.81
CA LEU A 125 4.34 8.62 18.67
C LEU A 125 4.84 8.92 20.08
N LYS A 126 4.22 8.27 21.05
CA LYS A 126 4.65 8.25 22.45
C LYS A 126 4.73 6.81 22.93
N VAL A 127 5.74 6.51 23.73
CA VAL A 127 5.91 5.18 24.34
C VAL A 127 5.85 5.32 25.85
N THR A 128 5.02 4.52 26.49
CA THR A 128 4.99 4.39 27.95
C THR A 128 5.20 2.94 28.35
N ARG A 129 5.76 2.72 29.54
CA ARG A 129 6.01 1.39 30.08
C ARG A 129 5.36 1.26 31.45
N GLN A 130 4.46 0.30 31.61
CA GLN A 130 3.74 0.05 32.85
C GLN A 130 3.65 -1.44 33.11
N SER A 131 4.01 -1.89 34.32
CA SER A 131 3.86 -3.29 34.76
C SER A 131 4.42 -4.35 33.79
N GLY A 132 5.52 -4.04 33.09
CA GLY A 132 6.14 -4.95 32.11
C GLY A 132 5.57 -4.88 30.69
N GLU A 133 4.60 -4.00 30.44
CA GLU A 133 3.94 -3.78 29.16
C GLU A 133 4.43 -2.49 28.52
N LEU A 134 4.45 -2.46 27.19
CA LEU A 134 4.77 -1.29 26.38
C LEU A 134 3.48 -0.79 25.72
N THR A 135 3.14 0.47 25.94
CA THR A 135 2.04 1.13 25.23
C THR A 135 2.62 2.12 24.24
N VAL A 136 2.24 1.99 22.97
CA VAL A 136 2.58 2.91 21.89
C VAL A 136 1.35 3.68 21.50
N SER A 137 1.38 5.00 21.71
CA SER A 137 0.26 5.91 21.45
C SER A 137 0.53 6.75 20.20
N CYS A 138 -0.47 6.84 19.33
CA CYS A 138 -0.54 7.80 18.23
C CYS A 138 -1.83 8.63 18.37
N TRP A 139 -2.19 9.41 17.35
CA TRP A 139 -3.41 10.21 17.43
C TRP A 139 -4.62 9.30 17.65
N GLY A 140 -5.36 9.46 18.76
CA GLY A 140 -6.61 8.72 18.99
C GLY A 140 -6.48 7.21 19.25
N ARG A 141 -5.27 6.62 19.20
CA ARG A 141 -5.09 5.15 19.31
C ARG A 141 -3.93 4.78 20.22
N ASP A 142 -4.17 3.75 21.02
CA ASP A 142 -3.16 3.11 21.88
C ASP A 142 -3.03 1.62 21.54
N TYR A 143 -1.78 1.19 21.35
CA TYR A 143 -1.40 -0.21 21.11
C TYR A 143 -0.60 -0.72 22.29
N ILE A 144 -1.12 -1.74 22.98
CA ILE A 144 -0.46 -2.33 24.15
C ILE A 144 0.21 -3.64 23.75
N PHE A 145 1.48 -3.77 24.08
CA PHE A 145 2.31 -4.95 23.85
C PHE A 145 2.75 -5.54 25.20
N GLY A 146 2.49 -6.83 25.38
CA GLY A 146 2.76 -7.56 26.61
C GLY A 146 2.37 -9.03 26.46
N GLY A 147 2.61 -9.83 27.50
CA GLY A 147 2.16 -11.23 27.53
C GLY A 147 2.71 -12.10 26.40
N GLY A 148 2.02 -13.20 26.09
CA GLY A 148 2.38 -14.15 25.03
C GLY A 148 1.66 -13.89 23.70
N SER A 149 1.71 -12.66 23.18
CA SER A 149 0.89 -12.21 22.05
C SER A 149 1.68 -11.39 21.03
N PHE A 150 1.12 -11.18 19.83
CA PHE A 150 1.61 -10.18 18.87
C PHE A 150 1.21 -8.76 19.27
N LEU A 151 -0.02 -8.61 19.78
CA LEU A 151 -0.60 -7.35 20.23
C LEU A 151 -1.59 -7.66 21.36
N LYS A 152 -1.40 -7.06 22.53
CA LYS A 152 -2.18 -7.41 23.72
C LYS A 152 -3.55 -6.75 23.72
N ALA A 153 -3.61 -5.46 23.41
CA ALA A 153 -4.85 -4.69 23.39
C ALA A 153 -4.74 -3.50 22.44
N VAL A 154 -5.90 -3.03 21.98
CA VAL A 154 -6.04 -1.86 21.11
C VAL A 154 -7.18 -1.00 21.62
N THR A 155 -6.91 0.29 21.77
CA THR A 155 -7.92 1.30 22.06
C THR A 155 -7.97 2.28 20.89
N SER A 156 -9.17 2.62 20.42
CA SER A 156 -9.39 3.65 19.39
C SER A 156 -10.47 4.61 19.86
N GLU A 157 -10.17 5.91 19.86
CA GLU A 157 -11.05 7.00 20.31
C GLU A 157 -11.64 6.75 21.71
N GLY A 158 -10.84 6.19 22.63
CA GLY A 158 -11.25 5.87 24.01
C GLY A 158 -12.00 4.53 24.19
N HIS A 159 -12.21 3.75 23.12
CA HIS A 159 -12.89 2.46 23.18
C HIS A 159 -11.93 1.29 22.97
N HIS A 160 -11.94 0.32 23.88
CA HIS A 160 -11.22 -0.94 23.68
C HIS A 160 -11.84 -1.75 22.54
N LEU A 161 -11.05 -2.18 21.57
CA LEU A 161 -11.54 -2.91 20.39
C LEU A 161 -11.54 -4.43 20.57
N LEU A 162 -10.61 -4.94 21.37
CA LEU A 162 -10.37 -6.37 21.55
C LEU A 162 -10.90 -6.87 22.90
N THR A 163 -11.42 -8.10 22.94
CA THR A 163 -11.76 -8.80 24.20
C THR A 163 -10.62 -9.69 24.70
N GLY A 164 -9.52 -9.76 23.95
CA GLY A 164 -8.35 -10.60 24.21
C GLY A 164 -7.24 -10.32 23.21
N PRO A 165 -6.04 -10.87 23.41
CA PRO A 165 -4.88 -10.54 22.59
C PRO A 165 -4.95 -11.11 21.16
N VAL A 166 -4.21 -10.48 20.24
CA VAL A 166 -3.85 -11.03 18.94
C VAL A 166 -2.72 -12.04 19.15
N VAL A 167 -2.94 -13.32 18.83
CA VAL A 167 -2.01 -14.40 19.17
C VAL A 167 -1.71 -15.30 17.97
N PRO A 168 -0.50 -15.88 17.90
CA PRO A 168 -0.28 -17.04 17.07
C PRO A 168 -1.04 -18.23 17.66
N VAL A 169 -1.77 -18.96 16.84
CA VAL A 169 -2.40 -20.23 17.21
C VAL A 169 -1.67 -21.35 16.48
N ALA A 170 -1.28 -22.39 17.21
CA ALA A 170 -0.54 -23.49 16.63
C ALA A 170 -0.94 -24.82 17.26
N GLU A 171 -0.87 -25.89 16.47
CA GLU A 171 -1.02 -27.28 16.90
C GLU A 171 0.25 -28.05 16.53
N VAL A 172 0.84 -28.72 17.51
CA VAL A 172 2.06 -29.51 17.33
C VAL A 172 1.87 -30.89 17.92
N ASN A 173 2.14 -31.90 17.11
CA ASN A 173 1.93 -33.31 17.44
C ASN A 173 0.51 -33.58 17.99
N GLY A 174 -0.51 -33.00 17.37
CA GLY A 174 -1.92 -33.15 17.73
C GLY A 174 -2.37 -32.38 18.98
N ARG A 175 -1.55 -31.46 19.50
CA ARG A 175 -1.85 -30.68 20.71
C ARG A 175 -1.75 -29.18 20.47
N SER A 176 -2.76 -28.44 20.90
CA SER A 176 -2.75 -26.98 20.85
C SER A 176 -1.67 -26.38 21.75
N LEU A 177 -0.95 -25.40 21.23
CA LEU A 177 0.13 -24.73 21.95
C LEU A 177 -0.36 -23.56 22.80
N ARG A 178 0.32 -23.38 23.94
CA ARG A 178 0.25 -22.15 24.74
C ARG A 178 1.62 -21.47 24.71
N TRP A 179 1.61 -20.18 24.46
CA TRP A 179 2.82 -19.36 24.42
C TRP A 179 3.13 -18.82 25.82
N GLY A 180 4.40 -18.90 26.22
CA GLY A 180 4.89 -18.24 27.42
C GLY A 180 4.86 -16.71 27.27
N HIS A 181 5.09 -16.02 28.39
CA HIS A 181 5.21 -14.57 28.38
C HIS A 181 6.42 -14.12 27.54
N ALA A 182 6.19 -13.16 26.63
CA ALA A 182 7.27 -12.46 25.96
C ALA A 182 7.77 -11.30 26.81
N ARG A 183 9.09 -11.13 26.83
CA ARG A 183 9.72 -9.86 27.21
C ARG A 183 9.86 -9.01 25.96
N TRP A 184 9.06 -7.95 25.87
CA TRP A 184 9.17 -6.96 24.81
C TRP A 184 10.36 -6.04 25.05
N LYS A 185 11.18 -5.87 24.02
CA LYS A 185 12.34 -4.99 23.99
C LYS A 185 12.02 -3.80 23.09
N LEU A 186 12.22 -2.61 23.63
CA LEU A 186 12.18 -1.36 22.86
C LEU A 186 13.53 -1.19 22.14
N ILE A 187 13.49 -1.10 20.80
CA ILE A 187 14.67 -0.90 19.94
C ILE A 187 14.81 0.59 19.59
N ASP A 188 13.72 1.22 19.16
CA ASP A 188 13.65 2.65 18.88
C ASP A 188 12.32 3.25 19.36
N ALA A 189 12.37 4.48 19.85
CA ALA A 189 11.24 5.27 20.31
C ALA A 189 11.16 6.60 19.55
N GLY A 190 11.29 6.52 18.22
CA GLY A 190 11.20 7.66 17.35
C GLY A 190 9.80 8.29 17.36
N ARG A 191 9.76 9.61 17.10
CA ARG A 191 8.49 10.35 16.97
C ARG A 191 7.65 9.89 15.79
N ASP A 192 8.31 9.38 14.75
CA ASP A 192 7.73 8.95 13.50
C ASP A 192 7.55 7.43 13.40
N GLN A 193 8.42 6.67 14.07
CA GLN A 193 8.38 5.21 14.10
C GLN A 193 8.89 4.70 15.45
N VAL A 194 8.20 3.69 15.99
CA VAL A 194 8.63 2.90 17.14
C VAL A 194 8.94 1.49 16.67
N VAL A 195 10.07 0.93 17.14
CA VAL A 195 10.51 -0.42 16.80
C VAL A 195 10.63 -1.23 18.08
N ILE A 196 9.96 -2.37 18.14
CA ILE A 196 9.97 -3.28 19.29
C ILE A 196 10.14 -4.72 18.84
N GLU A 197 10.72 -5.55 19.71
CA GLU A 197 10.96 -6.97 19.44
C GLU A 197 10.57 -7.84 20.61
N ALA A 198 10.16 -9.07 20.30
CA ALA A 198 9.83 -10.08 21.30
C ALA A 198 10.16 -11.49 20.81
N ARG A 199 10.26 -12.42 21.77
CA ARG A 199 10.33 -13.85 21.49
C ARG A 199 9.29 -14.59 22.32
N LEU A 200 8.47 -15.42 21.67
CA LEU A 200 7.51 -16.30 22.32
C LEU A 200 8.06 -17.72 22.34
N ARG A 201 8.26 -18.26 23.53
CA ARG A 201 8.64 -19.66 23.71
C ARG A 201 7.41 -20.49 24.01
N SER A 202 7.30 -21.66 23.38
CA SER A 202 6.33 -22.68 23.76
C SER A 202 7.03 -23.82 24.50
N VAL A 203 6.33 -24.49 25.41
CA VAL A 203 6.87 -25.67 26.13
C VAL A 203 7.09 -26.85 25.17
N ALA A 204 6.40 -26.86 24.02
CA ALA A 204 6.45 -27.94 23.05
C ALA A 204 7.61 -27.87 22.06
N GLY A 205 8.42 -26.80 22.08
CA GLY A 205 9.64 -26.68 21.25
C GLY A 205 9.67 -25.49 20.29
N PRO A 206 8.56 -25.10 19.61
CA PRO A 206 8.59 -23.94 18.73
C PRO A 206 8.89 -22.62 19.45
N LEU A 207 9.63 -21.75 18.74
CA LEU A 207 9.99 -20.40 19.12
C LEU A 207 9.54 -19.42 18.02
N VAL A 208 8.80 -18.39 18.42
CA VAL A 208 8.39 -17.30 17.53
C VAL A 208 9.23 -16.06 17.81
N HIS A 209 9.91 -15.56 16.79
CA HIS A 209 10.62 -14.28 16.79
C HIS A 209 9.71 -13.21 16.20
N ILE A 210 9.56 -12.07 16.87
CA ILE A 210 8.65 -11.00 16.47
C ILE A 210 9.44 -9.71 16.38
N HIS A 211 9.28 -9.01 15.26
CA HIS A 211 9.74 -7.65 15.03
C HIS A 211 8.54 -6.80 14.62
N VAL A 212 8.32 -5.68 15.33
CA VAL A 212 7.17 -4.82 15.10
C VAL A 212 7.65 -3.40 14.84
N GLU A 213 7.15 -2.82 13.76
CA GLU A 213 7.29 -1.39 13.45
C GLU A 213 5.92 -0.71 13.54
N ILE A 214 5.85 0.35 14.33
CA ILE A 214 4.65 1.18 14.45
C ILE A 214 4.97 2.55 13.86
N ASP A 215 4.28 2.94 12.79
CA ASP A 215 4.38 4.27 12.18
C ASP A 215 3.43 5.27 12.86
N PHE A 216 3.73 6.57 12.75
CA PHE A 216 2.96 7.65 13.39
C PHE A 216 1.49 7.78 12.98
N ASP A 217 1.08 7.21 11.84
CA ASP A 217 -0.33 7.12 11.44
C ASP A 217 -1.06 5.94 12.13
N GLY A 218 -0.36 5.16 12.93
CA GLY A 218 -0.88 4.02 13.68
C GLY A 218 -0.90 2.72 12.89
N MET A 219 -0.23 2.62 11.74
CA MET A 219 -0.01 1.33 11.07
C MET A 219 0.99 0.50 11.88
N VAL A 220 0.60 -0.73 12.24
CA VAL A 220 1.42 -1.70 12.97
C VAL A 220 1.82 -2.80 12.00
N ARG A 221 3.09 -2.86 11.61
CA ARG A 221 3.67 -3.94 10.82
C ARG A 221 4.29 -4.98 11.75
N ILE A 222 3.98 -6.25 11.53
CA ILE A 222 4.48 -7.37 12.33
C ILE A 222 5.16 -8.36 11.38
N ASP A 223 6.48 -8.39 11.43
CA ASP A 223 7.31 -9.41 10.81
C ASP A 223 7.63 -10.47 11.87
N TRP A 224 7.37 -11.74 11.56
CA TRP A 224 7.63 -12.82 12.51
C TRP A 224 8.14 -14.08 11.83
N ALA A 225 8.89 -14.85 12.60
CA ALA A 225 9.42 -16.13 12.15
C ALA A 225 9.17 -17.21 13.20
N ILE A 226 8.74 -18.39 12.77
CA ILE A 226 8.61 -19.56 13.64
C ILE A 226 9.75 -20.55 13.33
N THR A 227 10.40 -21.00 14.40
CA THR A 227 11.52 -21.95 14.39
C THR A 227 11.26 -23.04 15.41
N ALA A 228 12.05 -24.11 15.38
CA ALA A 228 12.03 -25.15 16.39
C ALA A 228 13.44 -25.50 16.87
N GLU A 229 13.58 -25.77 18.17
CA GLU A 229 14.87 -26.19 18.77
C GLU A 229 15.13 -27.71 18.62
N ARG A 230 14.08 -28.48 18.30
CA ARG A 230 14.10 -29.89 17.94
C ARG A 230 13.12 -30.15 16.80
N ALA A 231 13.26 -31.28 16.11
CA ALA A 231 12.30 -31.65 15.07
C ALA A 231 10.89 -31.74 15.66
N VAL A 232 9.93 -31.03 15.08
CA VAL A 232 8.53 -31.02 15.52
C VAL A 232 7.59 -31.03 14.32
N ARG A 233 6.51 -31.81 14.39
CA ARG A 233 5.43 -31.76 13.41
C ARG A 233 4.49 -30.61 13.75
N LEU A 234 4.46 -29.60 12.89
CA LEU A 234 3.52 -28.49 12.93
C LEU A 234 2.27 -28.90 12.14
N ASP A 235 1.20 -29.21 12.84
CA ASP A 235 -0.07 -29.66 12.26
C ASP A 235 -0.91 -28.47 11.78
N ARG A 236 -0.91 -27.38 12.56
CA ARG A 236 -1.63 -26.15 12.24
C ARG A 236 -0.87 -24.92 12.69
N LEU A 237 -0.99 -23.84 11.93
CA LEU A 237 -0.52 -22.50 12.28
C LEU A 237 -1.50 -21.46 11.77
N GLY A 238 -1.78 -20.45 12.57
CA GLY A 238 -2.57 -19.30 12.18
C GLY A 238 -2.42 -18.13 13.14
N ILE A 239 -3.17 -17.06 12.86
CA ILE A 239 -3.26 -15.88 13.70
C ILE A 239 -4.72 -15.72 14.10
N GLU A 240 -4.99 -15.48 15.37
CA GLU A 240 -6.34 -15.25 15.88
C GLU A 240 -6.41 -13.97 16.71
N TRP A 241 -7.50 -13.24 16.56
CA TRP A 241 -7.82 -12.11 17.43
C TRP A 241 -9.33 -11.98 17.67
N PRO A 242 -9.73 -11.75 18.93
CA PRO A 242 -11.13 -11.54 19.28
C PRO A 242 -11.46 -10.04 19.36
N LEU A 243 -12.33 -9.57 18.46
CA LEU A 243 -12.93 -8.23 18.55
C LEU A 243 -14.16 -8.25 19.44
N ARG A 244 -14.49 -7.10 20.02
CA ARG A 244 -15.77 -6.90 20.71
C ARG A 244 -16.94 -7.00 19.74
N ALA A 245 -17.94 -7.83 20.08
CA ALA A 245 -19.09 -8.05 19.23
C ALA A 245 -19.97 -6.80 19.04
N ASP A 246 -20.03 -5.91 20.03
CA ASP A 246 -20.82 -4.66 19.93
C ASP A 246 -20.21 -3.63 18.95
N LEU A 247 -18.91 -3.76 18.68
CA LEU A 247 -18.17 -2.94 17.71
C LEU A 247 -18.01 -3.62 16.35
N ALA A 248 -18.05 -4.95 16.24
CA ALA A 248 -17.87 -5.66 14.96
C ALA A 248 -19.19 -5.79 14.18
N ARG A 249 -19.79 -4.65 13.80
CA ARG A 249 -21.09 -4.59 13.11
C ARG A 249 -21.01 -4.74 11.61
N TYR A 250 -19.89 -4.32 11.03
CA TYR A 250 -19.63 -4.28 9.61
C TYR A 250 -18.39 -5.06 9.25
N LEU A 251 -18.39 -5.63 8.04
CA LEU A 251 -17.24 -6.22 7.40
C LEU A 251 -16.96 -5.46 6.11
N TYR A 252 -15.70 -5.08 5.93
CA TYR A 252 -15.15 -4.67 4.65
C TYR A 252 -14.01 -5.62 4.29
N HIS A 253 -13.92 -6.05 3.04
CA HIS A 253 -12.72 -6.71 2.53
C HIS A 253 -12.31 -6.19 1.16
N PHE A 254 -11.05 -6.40 0.82
CA PHE A 254 -10.47 -6.10 -0.48
C PHE A 254 -9.86 -7.37 -1.07
N PRO A 255 -9.98 -7.62 -2.38
CA PRO A 255 -10.61 -6.78 -3.41
C PRO A 255 -12.15 -6.77 -3.37
N GLY A 256 -12.74 -5.70 -3.91
CA GLY A 256 -14.16 -5.61 -4.23
C GLY A 256 -14.48 -5.97 -5.68
N SER A 257 -15.70 -5.67 -6.11
CA SER A 257 -16.19 -5.95 -7.47
C SER A 257 -16.96 -4.77 -8.04
N TRP A 258 -16.72 -4.44 -9.31
CA TRP A 258 -17.52 -3.46 -10.05
C TRP A 258 -19.00 -3.88 -10.13
N GLY A 259 -19.89 -2.88 -10.11
CA GLY A 259 -21.33 -3.07 -10.23
C GLY A 259 -22.06 -3.41 -8.92
N GLY A 260 -21.41 -3.38 -7.77
CA GLY A 260 -22.08 -3.65 -6.49
C GLY A 260 -21.19 -3.56 -5.25
N VAL A 261 -21.74 -3.99 -4.12
CA VAL A 261 -21.14 -3.85 -2.77
C VAL A 261 -20.80 -5.19 -2.10
N ARG A 262 -20.47 -6.23 -2.87
CA ARG A 262 -20.31 -7.61 -2.33
C ARG A 262 -19.24 -7.74 -1.25
N ASN A 263 -18.30 -6.81 -1.19
CA ASN A 263 -17.17 -6.81 -0.28
C ASN A 263 -17.38 -5.92 0.96
N VAL A 264 -18.55 -5.31 1.10
CA VAL A 264 -18.88 -4.42 2.21
C VAL A 264 -20.34 -4.54 2.66
N GLY A 265 -20.57 -4.53 3.97
CA GLY A 265 -21.92 -4.49 4.52
C GLY A 265 -21.95 -4.86 5.98
N SER A 266 -23.15 -5.13 6.49
CA SER A 266 -23.34 -5.71 7.82
C SER A 266 -22.58 -7.02 7.92
N LEU A 267 -21.92 -7.26 9.05
CA LEU A 267 -21.32 -8.55 9.34
C LEU A 267 -22.47 -9.58 9.46
N PRO A 268 -22.50 -10.62 8.61
CA PRO A 268 -23.49 -11.69 8.72
C PRO A 268 -23.56 -12.29 10.11
N VAL A 269 -24.76 -12.63 10.59
CA VAL A 269 -24.99 -13.30 11.88
C VAL A 269 -24.43 -14.73 11.95
N ARG A 270 -24.14 -15.32 10.79
CA ARG A 270 -23.50 -16.63 10.67
C ARG A 270 -21.99 -16.49 10.58
N ASP A 271 -21.29 -17.55 10.94
CA ASP A 271 -19.85 -17.64 10.70
C ASP A 271 -19.53 -17.56 9.19
N LEU A 272 -18.40 -16.96 8.89
CA LEU A 272 -17.92 -16.72 7.53
C LEU A 272 -16.58 -17.39 7.32
N SER A 273 -16.43 -17.92 6.11
CA SER A 273 -15.20 -18.47 5.60
C SER A 273 -14.94 -17.87 4.23
N MET A 274 -13.71 -17.44 3.99
CA MET A 274 -13.28 -16.84 2.74
C MET A 274 -11.86 -17.30 2.38
N GLY A 275 -11.54 -17.16 1.10
CA GLY A 275 -10.17 -17.18 0.59
C GLY A 275 -9.23 -16.19 1.27
N PHE A 276 -7.99 -16.16 0.79
CA PHE A 276 -7.07 -15.08 1.13
C PHE A 276 -7.67 -13.72 0.74
N ARG A 277 -7.69 -12.79 1.69
CA ARG A 277 -8.12 -11.41 1.50
C ARG A 277 -6.96 -10.49 1.87
N PRO A 278 -6.25 -9.84 0.93
CA PRO A 278 -5.09 -9.00 1.25
C PRO A 278 -5.38 -7.86 2.25
N PHE A 279 -6.64 -7.44 2.37
CA PHE A 279 -7.09 -6.53 3.42
C PHE A 279 -8.52 -6.87 3.83
N PHE A 280 -8.80 -6.81 5.13
CA PHE A 280 -10.16 -6.74 5.64
C PHE A 280 -10.23 -5.93 6.93
N TRP A 281 -11.41 -5.43 7.23
CA TRP A 281 -11.70 -4.58 8.37
C TRP A 281 -13.02 -4.99 9.02
N LEU A 282 -13.02 -4.99 10.34
CA LEU A 282 -14.19 -5.22 11.18
C LEU A 282 -14.37 -4.02 12.10
N GLY A 283 -15.58 -3.47 12.13
CA GLY A 283 -15.86 -2.28 12.92
C GLY A 283 -17.30 -1.83 12.86
N ASP A 284 -17.55 -0.65 13.43
CA ASP A 284 -18.84 0.01 13.49
C ASP A 284 -18.80 1.29 12.67
N GLU A 285 -19.85 2.11 12.78
CA GLU A 285 -19.89 3.40 12.14
C GLU A 285 -18.66 4.26 12.52
N GLU A 286 -18.13 4.21 13.73
CA GLU A 286 -17.13 5.18 14.19
C GLU A 286 -15.68 4.67 14.14
N ARG A 287 -15.45 3.36 14.24
CA ARG A 287 -14.13 2.79 14.48
C ARG A 287 -14.04 1.33 14.07
N GLY A 288 -12.82 0.82 13.93
CA GLY A 288 -12.60 -0.61 13.74
C GLY A 288 -11.14 -0.98 13.71
N LEU A 289 -10.88 -2.21 13.31
CA LEU A 289 -9.54 -2.77 13.20
C LEU A 289 -9.38 -3.49 11.87
N SER A 290 -8.41 -3.05 11.07
CA SER A 290 -8.04 -3.74 9.85
C SER A 290 -6.91 -4.73 10.07
N TRP A 291 -6.91 -5.79 9.25
CA TRP A 291 -5.79 -6.70 9.03
C TRP A 291 -5.41 -6.67 7.55
N PHE A 292 -4.13 -6.81 7.24
CA PHE A 292 -3.66 -6.92 5.87
C PHE A 292 -2.36 -7.72 5.72
N ALA A 293 -2.15 -8.29 4.53
CA ALA A 293 -0.90 -8.91 4.12
C ALA A 293 -0.75 -8.82 2.59
N GLU A 294 0.48 -8.65 2.10
CA GLU A 294 0.73 -8.48 0.65
C GLU A 294 0.59 -9.78 -0.14
N SER A 295 0.75 -10.94 0.51
CA SER A 295 0.59 -12.24 -0.14
C SER A 295 0.37 -13.36 0.86
N ASN A 296 0.00 -14.54 0.35
CA ASN A 296 0.00 -15.81 1.06
C ASN A 296 1.24 -16.66 0.72
N ARG A 297 2.39 -16.02 0.49
CA ARG A 297 3.67 -16.70 0.26
C ARG A 297 3.98 -17.62 1.45
N ASP A 298 4.38 -18.85 1.16
CA ASP A 298 4.72 -19.90 2.14
C ASP A 298 3.55 -20.30 3.07
N TRP A 299 2.30 -20.17 2.58
CA TRP A 299 1.11 -20.67 3.26
C TRP A 299 0.71 -22.01 2.66
N LEU A 300 0.53 -23.02 3.50
CA LEU A 300 0.11 -24.37 3.12
C LEU A 300 -1.30 -24.62 3.66
N VAL A 301 -2.30 -24.12 2.95
CA VAL A 301 -3.71 -24.24 3.34
C VAL A 301 -4.40 -25.25 2.42
N THR A 302 -4.89 -26.34 3.00
CA THR A 302 -5.57 -27.45 2.30
C THR A 302 -6.91 -27.05 1.67
N ASP A 303 -7.64 -26.16 2.33
CA ASP A 303 -8.89 -25.57 1.83
C ASP A 303 -8.73 -24.06 1.69
N ALA A 304 -8.50 -23.60 0.46
CA ALA A 304 -8.22 -22.20 0.17
C ALA A 304 -9.33 -21.27 0.67
N ASP A 305 -10.60 -21.69 0.62
CA ASP A 305 -11.77 -20.91 1.06
C ASP A 305 -11.91 -20.84 2.59
N ARG A 306 -11.01 -21.48 3.32
CA ARG A 306 -10.89 -21.42 4.79
C ARG A 306 -9.65 -20.68 5.26
N THR A 307 -9.00 -19.94 4.38
CA THR A 307 -7.85 -19.11 4.74
C THR A 307 -8.25 -18.05 5.76
N THR A 308 -9.36 -17.34 5.54
CA THR A 308 -9.87 -16.29 6.44
C THR A 308 -11.19 -16.75 7.05
N GLN A 309 -11.31 -16.73 8.37
CA GLN A 309 -12.52 -17.13 9.08
C GLN A 309 -12.95 -16.04 10.07
N ILE A 310 -14.25 -15.75 10.12
CA ILE A 310 -14.86 -14.82 11.07
C ILE A 310 -15.96 -15.58 11.80
N MET A 311 -15.82 -15.74 13.11
CA MET A 311 -16.67 -16.62 13.93
C MET A 311 -17.28 -15.86 15.10
N HIS A 312 -18.58 -16.00 15.31
CA HIS A 312 -19.28 -15.40 16.44
C HIS A 312 -19.02 -16.19 17.72
N ALA A 313 -18.67 -15.52 18.81
CA ALA A 313 -18.28 -16.13 20.07
C ALA A 313 -18.73 -15.29 21.28
N GLY A 314 -20.03 -15.34 21.58
CA GLY A 314 -20.64 -14.63 22.70
C GLY A 314 -20.48 -13.12 22.56
N LYS A 315 -19.75 -12.48 23.48
CA LYS A 315 -19.45 -11.04 23.45
C LYS A 315 -18.29 -10.67 22.50
N SER A 316 -17.81 -11.62 21.71
CA SER A 316 -16.69 -11.42 20.79
C SER A 316 -16.97 -11.95 19.38
N VAL A 317 -16.35 -11.33 18.39
CA VAL A 317 -16.21 -11.84 17.02
C VAL A 317 -14.74 -12.21 16.83
N ARG A 318 -14.48 -13.50 16.60
CA ARG A 318 -13.12 -14.03 16.40
C ARG A 318 -12.78 -14.03 14.93
N ALA A 319 -11.78 -13.25 14.55
CA ALA A 319 -11.15 -13.35 13.24
C ALA A 319 -9.94 -14.30 13.34
N ARG A 320 -9.80 -15.18 12.35
CA ARG A 320 -8.69 -16.12 12.23
C ARG A 320 -8.17 -16.16 10.80
N VAL A 321 -6.85 -16.13 10.65
CA VAL A 321 -6.15 -16.36 9.39
C VAL A 321 -5.36 -17.66 9.52
N ASN A 322 -5.73 -18.69 8.76
CA ASN A 322 -5.03 -19.97 8.69
C ASN A 322 -3.84 -19.86 7.72
N ILE A 323 -2.66 -20.29 8.17
CA ILE A 323 -1.40 -20.20 7.42
C ILE A 323 -0.90 -21.60 7.06
N ILE A 324 -0.92 -22.53 8.02
CA ILE A 324 -0.60 -23.94 7.82
C ILE A 324 -1.81 -24.76 8.26
N THR A 325 -2.36 -25.56 7.35
CA THR A 325 -3.32 -26.64 7.64
C THR A 325 -2.95 -27.94 6.94
N ASP A 326 -1.98 -27.91 6.03
CA ASP A 326 -1.26 -29.09 5.54
C ASP A 326 -0.01 -29.32 6.41
N PRO A 327 0.06 -30.38 7.22
CA PRO A 327 1.13 -30.55 8.21
C PRO A 327 2.53 -30.58 7.61
N LEU A 328 3.49 -29.99 8.32
CA LEU A 328 4.92 -30.02 7.97
C LEU A 328 5.78 -30.31 9.19
N THR A 329 7.03 -30.72 8.99
CA THR A 329 8.02 -30.92 10.04
C THR A 329 9.00 -29.78 10.06
N LEU A 330 9.04 -29.00 11.15
CA LEU A 330 10.10 -28.03 11.41
C LEU A 330 11.30 -28.75 11.99
N VAL A 331 12.45 -28.70 11.32
CA VAL A 331 13.71 -29.29 11.78
C VAL A 331 14.69 -28.17 12.13
N PRO A 332 15.43 -28.25 13.25
CA PRO A 332 16.48 -27.29 13.57
C PRO A 332 17.59 -27.43 12.55
N GLY A 333 17.87 -26.36 11.80
CA GLY A 333 18.86 -26.42 10.73
C GLY A 333 19.26 -25.06 10.22
N GLN A 334 20.43 -25.00 9.59
CA GLN A 334 20.83 -23.85 8.80
C GLN A 334 20.09 -23.86 7.47
N ARG A 335 19.75 -22.65 7.04
CA ARG A 335 19.03 -22.32 5.81
C ARG A 335 19.45 -23.23 4.66
N ARG A 336 18.52 -23.90 3.97
CA ARG A 336 18.81 -24.38 2.61
C ARG A 336 19.10 -23.13 1.77
N GLY A 337 20.38 -22.89 1.47
CA GLY A 337 20.76 -21.82 0.56
C GLY A 337 20.06 -22.04 -0.77
N ARG A 338 19.55 -20.96 -1.40
CA ARG A 338 19.07 -21.03 -2.78
C ARG A 338 20.18 -21.64 -3.63
N SER A 339 19.88 -22.75 -4.31
CA SER A 339 20.83 -23.37 -5.21
C SER A 339 20.87 -22.54 -6.48
N PHE A 340 22.09 -22.19 -6.91
CA PHE A 340 22.28 -21.56 -8.20
C PHE A 340 22.06 -22.62 -9.29
N THR A 341 21.08 -22.42 -10.16
CA THR A 341 20.70 -23.41 -11.19
C THR A 341 21.45 -23.23 -12.52
N GLY A 342 22.37 -22.26 -12.61
CA GLY A 342 22.98 -21.84 -13.87
C GLY A 342 22.18 -20.75 -14.61
N HIS A 343 20.91 -20.54 -14.26
CA HIS A 343 20.02 -19.54 -14.86
C HIS A 343 19.43 -18.54 -13.83
N GLY A 344 19.92 -18.56 -12.60
CA GLY A 344 19.42 -17.75 -11.49
C GLY A 344 19.40 -18.55 -10.19
N ASP A 345 18.97 -17.90 -9.11
CA ASP A 345 18.63 -18.60 -7.87
C ASP A 345 17.32 -19.37 -8.08
N SER A 346 17.23 -20.63 -7.66
CA SER A 346 15.94 -21.33 -7.61
C SER A 346 15.04 -20.67 -6.57
N VAL A 347 13.84 -20.24 -7.00
CA VAL A 347 12.73 -19.95 -6.09
C VAL A 347 11.96 -21.26 -5.92
N GLU A 348 12.41 -22.11 -5.00
CA GLU A 348 11.64 -23.28 -4.61
C GLU A 348 10.49 -22.83 -3.71
N ALA A 349 9.25 -23.08 -4.15
CA ALA A 349 8.08 -22.85 -3.33
C ALA A 349 8.10 -23.78 -2.11
N LEU A 350 7.55 -23.32 -0.98
CA LEU A 350 7.34 -24.19 0.17
C LEU A 350 6.42 -25.37 -0.22
N ALA A 351 6.84 -26.58 0.14
CA ALA A 351 6.06 -27.80 -0.04
C ALA A 351 5.88 -28.54 1.31
N PRO A 352 4.80 -29.32 1.48
CA PRO A 352 4.64 -30.19 2.64
C PRO A 352 5.82 -31.16 2.78
N GLY A 353 6.25 -31.46 4.01
CA GLY A 353 7.40 -32.32 4.27
C GLY A 353 8.32 -31.80 5.36
N VAL A 354 9.63 -31.75 5.10
CA VAL A 354 10.65 -31.27 6.04
C VAL A 354 11.07 -29.84 5.68
N VAL A 355 10.83 -28.92 6.61
CA VAL A 355 11.32 -27.55 6.57
C VAL A 355 12.52 -27.46 7.51
N THR A 356 13.71 -27.24 6.95
CA THR A 356 14.97 -27.17 7.71
C THR A 356 15.27 -25.79 8.29
N ASP A 357 14.38 -24.84 8.05
CA ASP A 357 14.59 -23.40 8.22
C ASP A 357 13.50 -22.78 9.12
N ALA A 358 13.57 -21.46 9.32
CA ALA A 358 12.47 -20.69 9.87
C ALA A 358 11.40 -20.43 8.80
N LEU A 359 10.12 -20.47 9.18
CA LEU A 359 9.03 -19.95 8.34
C LEU A 359 8.85 -18.47 8.64
N HIS A 360 8.81 -17.62 7.62
CA HIS A 360 8.76 -16.16 7.73
C HIS A 360 7.43 -15.61 7.23
N TYR A 361 6.85 -14.70 7.99
CA TYR A 361 5.55 -14.12 7.68
C TYR A 361 5.51 -12.64 8.04
N THR A 362 4.72 -11.89 7.28
CA THR A 362 4.48 -10.48 7.51
C THR A 362 2.99 -10.21 7.40
N PHE A 363 2.44 -9.50 8.37
CA PHE A 363 1.11 -8.92 8.30
C PHE A 363 1.10 -7.54 8.95
N GLY A 364 0.05 -6.77 8.71
CA GLY A 364 -0.16 -5.49 9.37
C GLY A 364 -1.55 -5.38 9.97
N MET A 365 -1.66 -4.49 10.93
CA MET A 365 -2.93 -4.10 11.55
C MET A 365 -2.99 -2.59 11.70
N GLN A 366 -4.19 -2.01 11.58
CA GLN A 366 -4.39 -0.58 11.80
C GLN A 366 -5.77 -0.35 12.39
N ALA A 367 -5.83 0.25 13.58
CA ALA A 367 -7.09 0.73 14.13
C ALA A 367 -7.52 2.01 13.42
N THR A 368 -8.82 2.16 13.23
CA THR A 368 -9.44 3.32 12.59
C THR A 368 -10.38 4.03 13.58
N PRO A 369 -10.63 5.34 13.43
CA PRO A 369 -10.14 6.24 12.37
C PRO A 369 -8.63 6.51 12.50
N VAL A 370 -7.94 6.87 11.40
CA VAL A 370 -6.47 7.10 11.43
C VAL A 370 -6.07 8.55 11.70
N LYS A 371 -7.02 9.48 11.54
CA LYS A 371 -6.85 10.93 11.74
C LYS A 371 -8.22 11.61 11.92
N PRO A 372 -8.28 12.85 12.47
CA PRO A 372 -9.55 13.52 12.73
C PRO A 372 -10.24 14.00 11.45
N VAL A 373 -11.56 13.87 11.41
CA VAL A 373 -12.42 14.46 10.38
C VAL A 373 -13.02 15.76 10.90
N ALA A 374 -12.22 16.84 10.88
CA ALA A 374 -12.65 18.14 11.42
C ALA A 374 -13.50 18.99 10.44
N GLN A 375 -13.55 18.62 9.17
CA GLN A 375 -14.27 19.30 8.09
C GLN A 375 -14.77 18.25 7.11
N ASP A 376 -15.88 18.53 6.45
CA ASP A 376 -16.47 17.67 5.43
C ASP A 376 -15.75 17.88 4.08
N ALA A 377 -15.82 16.92 3.15
CA ALA A 377 -15.42 17.15 1.77
C ALA A 377 -16.26 18.26 1.11
N TRP A 378 -17.52 18.44 1.52
CA TRP A 378 -18.35 19.56 1.08
C TRP A 378 -17.77 20.94 1.42
N ASP A 379 -16.93 21.05 2.45
CA ASP A 379 -16.25 22.31 2.78
C ASP A 379 -15.17 22.68 1.76
N GLN A 380 -14.68 21.69 1.00
CA GLN A 380 -13.67 21.88 -0.05
C GLN A 380 -14.28 22.39 -1.35
N ARG A 381 -15.59 22.15 -1.59
CA ARG A 381 -16.35 22.62 -2.76
C ARG A 381 -15.55 22.49 -4.06
N ILE A 382 -15.12 21.26 -4.34
CA ILE A 382 -14.24 20.91 -5.45
C ILE A 382 -15.08 20.69 -6.72
N VAL A 383 -14.60 21.18 -7.86
CA VAL A 383 -15.16 20.91 -9.20
C VAL A 383 -14.07 20.43 -10.14
N CYS A 384 -14.37 19.42 -10.96
CA CYS A 384 -13.47 18.97 -12.03
C CYS A 384 -13.71 19.78 -13.31
N ILE A 385 -12.64 20.35 -13.86
CA ILE A 385 -12.63 20.98 -15.17
C ILE A 385 -12.07 19.96 -16.16
N ASN A 386 -12.96 19.40 -16.99
CA ASN A 386 -12.66 18.45 -18.07
C ASN A 386 -13.19 19.00 -19.42
N GLN A 387 -13.09 18.20 -20.48
CA GLN A 387 -13.54 18.61 -21.83
C GLN A 387 -15.01 18.98 -21.92
N GLY A 388 -15.85 18.32 -21.11
CA GLY A 388 -17.29 18.53 -21.07
C GLY A 388 -17.68 19.77 -20.25
N ALA A 389 -16.74 20.41 -19.55
CA ALA A 389 -17.04 21.55 -18.72
C ALA A 389 -17.54 22.76 -19.56
N PRO A 390 -18.66 23.40 -19.20
CA PRO A 390 -19.20 24.53 -19.96
C PRO A 390 -18.18 25.66 -20.16
N GLY A 391 -17.87 25.96 -21.42
CA GLY A 391 -16.92 27.01 -21.79
C GLY A 391 -15.45 26.57 -21.79
N PHE A 392 -15.17 25.26 -21.64
CA PHE A 392 -13.87 24.69 -21.92
C PHE A 392 -13.55 24.81 -23.43
N ARG A 393 -12.33 25.24 -23.73
CA ARG A 393 -11.73 25.09 -25.05
C ARG A 393 -10.43 24.33 -24.88
N PRO A 394 -10.16 23.33 -25.74
CA PRO A 394 -8.91 22.61 -25.68
C PRO A 394 -7.72 23.57 -25.72
N ARG A 395 -6.66 23.34 -24.94
CA ARG A 395 -6.43 22.20 -24.05
C ARG A 395 -6.67 22.47 -22.55
N LEU A 396 -6.65 23.74 -22.15
CA LEU A 396 -6.91 24.20 -20.76
C LEU A 396 -7.47 25.63 -20.76
N ASN A 397 -8.16 26.04 -21.82
CA ASN A 397 -8.62 27.40 -21.96
C ASN A 397 -10.04 27.54 -21.42
N VAL A 398 -10.13 28.04 -20.18
CA VAL A 398 -11.39 28.34 -19.51
C VAL A 398 -11.59 29.85 -19.48
N SER A 399 -12.74 30.33 -19.94
CA SER A 399 -13.02 31.77 -19.94
C SER A 399 -13.10 32.35 -18.52
N ASN A 400 -12.66 33.59 -18.33
CA ASN A 400 -12.80 34.32 -17.06
C ASN A 400 -14.25 34.28 -16.55
N ARG A 401 -15.23 34.47 -17.43
CA ARG A 401 -16.66 34.39 -17.10
C ARG A 401 -17.07 33.04 -16.52
N ALA A 402 -16.47 31.94 -17.00
CA ALA A 402 -16.74 30.61 -16.46
C ALA A 402 -16.13 30.45 -15.06
N LEU A 403 -14.89 30.89 -14.85
CA LEU A 403 -14.26 30.89 -13.53
C LEU A 403 -15.03 31.78 -12.53
N ASP A 404 -15.46 32.96 -12.94
CA ASP A 404 -16.26 33.89 -12.11
C ASP A 404 -17.60 33.25 -11.69
N ARG A 405 -18.21 32.44 -12.56
CA ARG A 405 -19.42 31.68 -12.22
C ARG A 405 -19.15 30.62 -11.15
N LEU A 406 -18.01 29.92 -11.22
CA LEU A 406 -17.62 28.93 -10.19
C LEU A 406 -17.45 29.63 -8.84
N VAL A 407 -16.73 30.75 -8.81
CA VAL A 407 -16.56 31.57 -7.60
C VAL A 407 -17.91 32.02 -7.04
N LYS A 408 -18.81 32.53 -7.90
CA LYS A 408 -20.17 32.93 -7.50
C LYS A 408 -21.00 31.77 -6.96
N ALA A 409 -20.80 30.55 -7.46
CA ALA A 409 -21.40 29.32 -6.93
C ALA A 409 -20.76 28.86 -5.60
N GLY A 410 -19.69 29.52 -5.17
CA GLY A 410 -18.97 29.23 -3.94
C GLY A 410 -17.95 28.11 -4.05
N VAL A 411 -17.53 27.73 -5.26
CA VAL A 411 -16.42 26.77 -5.48
C VAL A 411 -15.15 27.31 -4.83
N ARG A 412 -14.36 26.44 -4.21
CA ARG A 412 -13.12 26.82 -3.52
C ARG A 412 -11.88 26.15 -4.11
N ALA A 413 -12.04 25.02 -4.79
CA ALA A 413 -10.96 24.34 -5.47
C ALA A 413 -11.43 23.78 -6.81
N VAL A 414 -10.50 23.73 -7.77
CA VAL A 414 -10.73 23.13 -9.08
C VAL A 414 -9.67 22.07 -9.37
N VAL A 415 -10.09 20.99 -10.00
CA VAL A 415 -9.19 19.95 -10.54
C VAL A 415 -9.08 20.18 -12.04
N LEU A 416 -7.87 20.36 -12.56
CA LEU A 416 -7.62 20.33 -14.00
C LEU A 416 -7.39 18.88 -14.40
N PHE A 417 -8.42 18.27 -14.98
CA PHE A 417 -8.49 16.82 -15.20
C PHE A 417 -7.83 16.43 -16.53
N GLU A 418 -6.87 15.50 -16.49
CA GLU A 418 -6.12 14.83 -17.59
C GLU A 418 -5.38 15.74 -18.58
N HIS A 419 -6.08 16.68 -19.22
CA HIS A 419 -5.64 17.42 -20.40
C HIS A 419 -4.47 18.37 -20.21
N TRP A 420 -3.99 18.55 -18.98
CA TRP A 420 -2.83 19.38 -18.75
C TRP A 420 -1.53 18.75 -19.29
N ALA A 421 -1.50 17.43 -19.53
CA ALA A 421 -0.40 16.69 -20.15
C ALA A 421 -0.83 15.99 -21.45
N ASP A 422 0.15 15.63 -22.31
CA ASP A 422 -0.09 14.80 -23.51
C ASP A 422 -0.24 13.32 -23.15
N ALA A 423 0.66 12.80 -22.33
CA ALA A 423 0.60 11.44 -21.82
C ALA A 423 -0.39 11.34 -20.64
N GLU A 424 -1.18 10.28 -20.64
CA GLU A 424 -2.17 9.98 -19.62
C GLU A 424 -1.52 9.80 -18.24
N GLY A 425 -2.07 10.48 -17.22
CA GLY A 425 -1.56 10.44 -15.85
C GLY A 425 -0.12 10.95 -15.63
N TYR A 426 0.49 11.60 -16.62
CA TYR A 426 1.92 11.88 -16.64
C TYR A 426 2.32 13.12 -15.82
N THR A 427 3.61 13.26 -15.53
CA THR A 427 4.16 14.32 -14.67
C THR A 427 4.85 15.46 -15.43
N LYS A 428 4.83 15.43 -16.77
CA LYS A 428 5.40 16.49 -17.61
C LYS A 428 4.40 16.92 -18.68
N THR A 429 4.56 18.16 -19.15
CA THR A 429 3.74 18.71 -20.22
C THR A 429 4.54 19.69 -21.09
N PRO A 430 4.34 19.68 -22.43
CA PRO A 430 4.86 20.75 -23.28
C PRO A 430 4.00 22.02 -23.23
N HIS A 431 2.86 22.00 -22.52
CA HIS A 431 1.85 23.07 -22.51
C HIS A 431 2.06 24.08 -21.35
N ASP A 432 3.31 24.37 -20.98
CA ASP A 432 3.69 25.16 -19.80
C ASP A 432 2.93 26.51 -19.69
N ALA A 433 2.91 27.28 -20.78
CA ALA A 433 2.25 28.59 -20.80
C ALA A 433 0.73 28.49 -20.54
N ALA A 434 0.09 27.41 -21.00
CA ALA A 434 -1.34 27.19 -20.79
C ALA A 434 -1.63 26.86 -19.32
N VAL A 435 -0.82 25.99 -18.71
CA VAL A 435 -0.93 25.62 -17.29
C VAL A 435 -0.72 26.85 -16.40
N ARG A 436 0.35 27.62 -16.60
CA ARG A 436 0.62 28.85 -15.83
C ARG A 436 -0.52 29.85 -15.93
N LYS A 437 -1.07 30.03 -17.14
CA LYS A 437 -2.18 30.96 -17.38
C LYS A 437 -3.42 30.58 -16.59
N ILE A 438 -3.85 29.32 -16.63
CA ILE A 438 -5.06 28.88 -15.93
C ILE A 438 -4.85 28.85 -14.41
N VAL A 439 -3.68 28.41 -13.94
CA VAL A 439 -3.36 28.43 -12.50
C VAL A 439 -3.42 29.85 -11.97
N LYS A 440 -2.74 30.80 -12.63
CA LYS A 440 -2.80 32.21 -12.26
C LYS A 440 -4.24 32.75 -12.27
N ALA A 441 -5.02 32.45 -13.31
CA ALA A 441 -6.41 32.92 -13.40
C ALA A 441 -7.29 32.39 -12.27
N CYS A 442 -7.04 31.18 -11.79
CA CYS A 442 -7.70 30.60 -10.62
C CYS A 442 -7.22 31.25 -9.31
N HIS A 443 -5.92 31.44 -9.13
CA HIS A 443 -5.35 32.08 -7.94
C HIS A 443 -5.77 33.54 -7.78
N ASP A 444 -5.84 34.30 -8.88
CA ASP A 444 -6.36 35.69 -8.91
C ASP A 444 -7.81 35.78 -8.39
N ARG A 445 -8.52 34.65 -8.35
CA ARG A 445 -9.91 34.50 -7.87
C ARG A 445 -10.03 33.80 -6.52
N GLY A 446 -8.91 33.43 -5.89
CA GLY A 446 -8.89 32.67 -4.64
C GLY A 446 -9.30 31.21 -4.76
N LEU A 447 -9.26 30.63 -5.98
CA LEU A 447 -9.50 29.20 -6.20
C LEU A 447 -8.19 28.42 -6.02
N LYS A 448 -8.24 27.34 -5.24
CA LYS A 448 -7.16 26.34 -5.21
C LYS A 448 -7.14 25.51 -6.48
N VAL A 449 -5.96 25.13 -6.94
CA VAL A 449 -5.79 24.30 -8.15
C VAL A 449 -5.13 22.97 -7.83
N LEU A 450 -5.75 21.88 -8.28
CA LEU A 450 -5.20 20.52 -8.24
C LEU A 450 -4.99 20.03 -9.67
N LEU A 451 -3.88 19.32 -9.91
CA LEU A 451 -3.65 18.62 -11.18
C LEU A 451 -3.88 17.13 -11.04
N TYR A 452 -4.36 16.51 -12.12
CA TYR A 452 -4.61 15.08 -12.22
C TYR A 452 -3.33 14.27 -12.44
N PHE A 453 -3.19 13.19 -11.69
CA PHE A 453 -2.20 12.12 -11.87
C PHE A 453 -2.92 10.78 -11.71
N SER A 454 -2.40 9.71 -12.33
CA SER A 454 -3.10 8.42 -12.35
C SER A 454 -2.21 7.23 -12.01
N PHE A 455 -2.87 6.06 -11.94
CA PHE A 455 -2.26 4.75 -11.77
C PHE A 455 -1.71 4.16 -13.09
N LEU A 456 -1.55 4.98 -14.13
CA LEU A 456 -1.17 4.52 -15.47
C LEU A 456 0.18 5.07 -15.90
N ILE A 457 0.86 4.29 -16.76
CA ILE A 457 1.97 4.75 -17.59
C ILE A 457 1.54 4.68 -19.05
N SER A 458 1.66 5.80 -19.77
CA SER A 458 1.35 5.87 -21.19
C SER A 458 2.52 5.38 -22.06
N GLU A 459 2.21 4.75 -23.19
CA GLU A 459 3.22 4.35 -24.18
C GLU A 459 3.89 5.55 -24.87
N VAL A 460 3.31 6.75 -24.78
CA VAL A 460 3.89 7.99 -25.32
C VAL A 460 4.74 8.75 -24.29
N ALA A 461 4.85 8.25 -23.06
CA ALA A 461 5.74 8.84 -22.05
C ALA A 461 7.21 8.59 -22.41
N ASP A 462 8.09 9.57 -22.14
CA ASP A 462 9.52 9.50 -22.47
C ASP A 462 10.20 8.23 -21.92
N GLU A 463 9.75 7.77 -20.76
CA GLU A 463 10.35 6.65 -20.04
C GLU A 463 9.85 5.28 -20.51
N TRP A 464 8.79 5.20 -21.32
CA TRP A 464 8.11 3.94 -21.65
C TRP A 464 9.05 2.85 -22.19
N GLU A 465 9.88 3.19 -23.18
CA GLU A 465 10.82 2.24 -23.79
C GLU A 465 11.83 1.70 -22.77
N ALA A 466 12.25 2.54 -21.82
CA ALA A 466 13.30 2.21 -20.87
C ALA A 466 12.80 1.42 -19.66
N ILE A 467 11.60 1.72 -19.14
CA ILE A 467 11.12 1.19 -17.85
C ILE A 467 9.71 0.60 -17.89
N GLY A 468 9.00 0.65 -19.02
CA GLY A 468 7.61 0.21 -19.12
C GLY A 468 7.40 -1.23 -18.64
N LYS A 469 8.28 -2.15 -19.06
CA LYS A 469 8.26 -3.57 -18.64
C LYS A 469 8.35 -3.72 -17.11
N ASP A 470 9.14 -2.86 -16.47
CA ASP A 470 9.46 -2.93 -15.04
C ASP A 470 8.42 -2.26 -14.16
N CYS A 471 7.58 -1.41 -14.76
CA CYS A 471 6.57 -0.66 -14.03
C CYS A 471 5.18 -1.30 -14.11
N VAL A 472 4.86 -2.02 -15.17
CA VAL A 472 3.50 -2.52 -15.43
C VAL A 472 3.15 -3.73 -14.55
N ILE A 473 1.90 -3.79 -14.08
CA ILE A 473 1.36 -4.97 -13.38
C ILE A 473 1.17 -6.13 -14.36
N LEU A 474 1.29 -7.38 -13.87
CA LEU A 474 0.89 -8.56 -14.63
C LEU A 474 -0.29 -9.30 -13.94
N PRO A 475 -1.27 -9.83 -14.69
CA PRO A 475 -1.44 -9.69 -16.14
C PRO A 475 -1.67 -8.23 -16.56
N LYS A 476 -1.15 -7.85 -17.74
CA LYS A 476 -1.21 -6.48 -18.25
C LYS A 476 -2.66 -6.02 -18.35
N GLY A 477 -2.97 -4.88 -17.74
CA GLY A 477 -4.29 -4.26 -17.77
C GLY A 477 -4.17 -2.74 -17.81
N GLY A 478 -5.24 -2.04 -18.18
CA GLY A 478 -5.24 -0.60 -18.39
C GLY A 478 -6.18 -0.22 -19.52
N TYR A 479 -5.89 0.90 -20.16
CA TYR A 479 -6.60 1.39 -21.32
C TYR A 479 -5.81 0.99 -22.58
N PRO A 480 -6.35 0.08 -23.41
CA PRO A 480 -5.81 -0.10 -24.77
C PRO A 480 -5.95 1.21 -25.55
N ILE A 481 -5.41 1.27 -26.77
CA ILE A 481 -5.43 2.50 -27.59
C ILE A 481 -6.80 3.17 -27.54
N PHE A 482 -6.82 4.40 -27.00
CA PHE A 482 -8.04 5.16 -26.79
C PHE A 482 -7.94 6.55 -27.44
N HIS A 483 -9.10 7.05 -27.88
CA HIS A 483 -9.22 8.32 -28.58
C HIS A 483 -9.83 9.36 -27.65
N TYR A 484 -8.98 10.21 -27.07
CA TYR A 484 -9.41 11.17 -26.06
C TYR A 484 -8.73 12.53 -26.24
N GLN A 485 -9.11 13.17 -27.35
CA GLN A 485 -8.65 14.51 -27.71
C GLN A 485 -8.86 15.50 -26.56
N PRO A 486 -7.98 16.47 -26.31
CA PRO A 486 -6.85 16.84 -27.15
C PRO A 486 -5.59 15.99 -26.96
N GLN A 487 -5.57 15.01 -26.05
CA GLN A 487 -4.41 14.12 -25.93
C GLN A 487 -4.23 13.33 -27.24
N PRO A 488 -2.98 13.02 -27.63
CA PRO A 488 -2.72 12.12 -28.74
C PRO A 488 -3.27 10.73 -28.44
N ASP A 489 -3.55 9.98 -29.51
CA ASP A 489 -3.90 8.56 -29.40
C ASP A 489 -2.77 7.81 -28.70
N GLN A 490 -3.13 7.04 -27.70
CA GLN A 490 -2.18 6.35 -26.84
C GLN A 490 -2.83 5.14 -26.17
N ALA A 491 -2.01 4.19 -25.75
CA ALA A 491 -2.39 3.19 -24.75
C ALA A 491 -1.76 3.57 -23.40
N ALA A 492 -2.46 3.26 -22.31
CA ALA A 492 -2.00 3.56 -20.95
C ALA A 492 -2.22 2.36 -20.04
N TRP A 493 -1.18 1.93 -19.34
CA TRP A 493 -1.15 0.65 -18.64
C TRP A 493 -1.00 0.81 -17.14
N ARG A 494 -1.67 -0.04 -16.36
CA ARG A 494 -1.62 0.03 -14.89
C ARG A 494 -0.22 -0.26 -14.39
N VAL A 495 0.25 0.59 -13.49
CA VAL A 495 1.57 0.48 -12.87
C VAL A 495 1.50 -0.20 -11.50
N CYS A 496 2.57 -0.90 -11.16
CA CYS A 496 2.86 -1.41 -9.84
C CYS A 496 3.74 -0.39 -9.11
N LEU A 497 3.34 0.07 -7.93
CA LEU A 497 4.18 0.98 -7.12
C LEU A 497 5.35 0.26 -6.44
N ASN A 498 5.41 -1.09 -6.53
CA ASN A 498 6.59 -1.88 -6.20
C ASN A 498 7.68 -1.82 -7.29
N SER A 499 7.83 -0.67 -7.95
CA SER A 499 8.74 -0.46 -9.08
C SER A 499 9.42 0.91 -9.01
N LEU A 500 10.13 1.30 -10.06
CA LEU A 500 10.71 2.65 -10.21
C LEU A 500 9.66 3.75 -10.41
N TRP A 501 8.44 3.39 -10.81
CA TRP A 501 7.37 4.36 -11.08
C TRP A 501 7.10 5.29 -9.89
N GLN A 502 7.25 4.79 -8.66
CA GLN A 502 7.07 5.64 -7.47
C GLN A 502 8.06 6.81 -7.40
N ASP A 503 9.28 6.66 -7.94
CA ASP A 503 10.28 7.73 -7.90
C ASP A 503 9.95 8.78 -8.96
N LEU A 504 9.65 8.33 -10.18
CA LEU A 504 9.20 9.21 -11.27
C LEU A 504 7.96 10.00 -10.86
N LEU A 505 6.94 9.32 -10.34
CA LEU A 505 5.67 9.94 -9.98
C LEU A 505 5.85 10.99 -8.88
N VAL A 506 6.55 10.65 -7.79
CA VAL A 506 6.71 11.57 -6.66
C VAL A 506 7.65 12.73 -6.99
N ASP A 507 8.76 12.47 -7.69
CA ASP A 507 9.69 13.52 -8.15
C ASP A 507 8.98 14.47 -9.11
N GLY A 508 8.21 13.92 -10.05
CA GLY A 508 7.42 14.68 -11.00
C GLY A 508 6.34 15.53 -10.33
N ILE A 509 5.59 14.99 -9.38
CA ILE A 509 4.61 15.77 -8.60
C ILE A 509 5.31 16.94 -7.88
N ALA A 510 6.46 16.70 -7.26
CA ALA A 510 7.22 17.74 -6.59
C ALA A 510 7.64 18.86 -7.53
N ARG A 511 8.18 18.53 -8.71
CA ARG A 511 8.53 19.52 -9.74
C ARG A 511 7.33 20.29 -10.23
N VAL A 512 6.21 19.61 -10.52
CA VAL A 512 4.96 20.26 -10.94
C VAL A 512 4.46 21.25 -9.88
N MET A 513 4.56 20.92 -8.59
CA MET A 513 4.20 21.85 -7.52
C MET A 513 5.15 23.05 -7.43
N ASP A 514 6.44 22.85 -7.67
CA ASP A 514 7.44 23.92 -7.64
C ASP A 514 7.33 24.83 -8.89
N ASP A 515 7.09 24.25 -10.06
CA ASP A 515 7.03 24.96 -11.34
C ASP A 515 5.73 25.73 -11.52
N TYR A 516 4.59 25.15 -11.14
CA TYR A 516 3.26 25.71 -11.38
C TYR A 516 2.58 26.26 -10.13
N GLU A 517 3.19 26.11 -8.96
CA GLU A 517 2.68 26.65 -7.69
C GLU A 517 1.29 26.12 -7.30
N ILE A 518 0.88 24.95 -7.79
CA ILE A 518 -0.42 24.33 -7.53
C ILE A 518 -0.63 24.01 -6.04
N ASP A 519 -1.90 23.90 -5.64
CA ASP A 519 -2.32 23.75 -4.24
C ASP A 519 -2.51 22.31 -3.81
N GLY A 520 -2.34 21.35 -4.71
CA GLY A 520 -2.56 19.95 -4.41
C GLY A 520 -2.58 19.05 -5.62
N VAL A 521 -2.92 17.79 -5.37
CA VAL A 521 -2.96 16.73 -6.38
C VAL A 521 -4.30 16.02 -6.35
N TYR A 522 -4.81 15.68 -7.53
CA TYR A 522 -5.87 14.71 -7.72
C TYR A 522 -5.22 13.41 -8.19
N LEU A 523 -5.41 12.33 -7.45
CA LEU A 523 -4.78 11.05 -7.66
C LEU A 523 -5.85 10.03 -8.00
N ASP A 524 -5.86 9.58 -9.24
CA ASP A 524 -6.73 8.50 -9.68
C ASP A 524 -6.07 7.16 -9.36
N GLY A 525 -6.73 6.33 -8.56
CA GLY A 525 -6.32 4.95 -8.19
C GLY A 525 -4.88 4.76 -7.71
N THR A 526 -4.16 5.82 -7.36
CA THR A 526 -2.72 5.78 -7.05
C THR A 526 -2.45 5.04 -5.74
N GLU A 527 -3.40 5.10 -4.80
CA GLU A 527 -3.34 4.38 -3.52
C GLU A 527 -3.77 2.91 -3.65
N TYR A 528 -4.34 2.51 -4.79
CA TYR A 528 -4.90 1.18 -5.01
C TYR A 528 -3.77 0.13 -5.07
N PRO A 529 -3.75 -0.87 -4.17
CA PRO A 529 -2.74 -1.92 -4.20
C PRO A 529 -3.12 -2.98 -5.23
N PHE A 530 -2.89 -2.70 -6.52
CA PHE A 530 -3.25 -3.62 -7.61
C PHE A 530 -2.60 -4.99 -7.44
N GLY A 531 -3.38 -6.06 -7.60
CA GLY A 531 -2.85 -7.43 -7.63
C GLY A 531 -1.90 -7.60 -8.81
N CYS A 532 -0.69 -8.10 -8.54
CA CYS A 532 0.40 -8.18 -9.51
C CYS A 532 1.12 -9.54 -9.43
N CYS A 533 1.39 -10.13 -10.60
CA CYS A 533 2.17 -11.35 -10.80
C CYS A 533 3.55 -11.09 -11.41
N ASN A 534 3.99 -9.85 -11.55
CA ASN A 534 5.24 -9.52 -12.21
C ASN A 534 6.45 -9.77 -11.29
N THR A 535 7.11 -10.91 -11.49
CA THR A 535 8.25 -11.35 -10.70
C THR A 535 9.52 -10.53 -10.95
N GLU A 536 9.61 -9.80 -12.07
CA GLU A 536 10.78 -8.97 -12.42
C GLU A 536 10.99 -7.81 -11.44
N HIS A 537 9.93 -7.34 -10.80
CA HIS A 537 9.99 -6.34 -9.72
C HIS A 537 9.54 -6.91 -8.36
N GLY A 538 9.66 -8.23 -8.18
CA GLY A 538 9.44 -8.90 -6.90
C GLY A 538 7.99 -9.11 -6.47
N CYS A 539 7.02 -8.82 -7.34
CA CYS A 539 5.62 -9.20 -7.13
C CYS A 539 5.36 -10.63 -7.59
N GLY A 540 4.22 -11.17 -7.20
CA GLY A 540 3.84 -12.55 -7.47
C GLY A 540 4.44 -13.54 -6.47
N VAL A 541 3.79 -14.69 -6.38
CA VAL A 541 4.25 -15.83 -5.57
C VAL A 541 4.25 -17.07 -6.43
N VAL A 542 5.44 -17.60 -6.71
CA VAL A 542 5.61 -18.89 -7.39
C VAL A 542 5.13 -20.00 -6.46
N ARG A 543 4.21 -20.82 -6.94
CA ARG A 543 3.68 -21.99 -6.22
C ARG A 543 4.44 -23.26 -6.61
N ALA A 544 4.23 -24.32 -5.83
CA ALA A 544 4.86 -25.63 -6.07
C ALA A 544 4.50 -26.24 -7.44
N ASP A 545 3.33 -25.90 -8.00
CA ASP A 545 2.89 -26.32 -9.33
C ASP A 545 3.45 -25.46 -10.48
N GLY A 546 4.29 -24.47 -10.19
CA GLY A 546 4.86 -23.53 -11.15
C GLY A 546 3.95 -22.34 -11.51
N SER A 547 2.70 -22.31 -11.01
CA SER A 547 1.81 -21.15 -11.21
C SER A 547 2.25 -19.95 -10.37
N ILE A 548 1.83 -18.74 -10.77
CA ILE A 548 2.14 -17.50 -10.04
C ILE A 548 0.86 -16.90 -9.46
N SER A 549 0.77 -16.81 -8.13
CA SER A 549 -0.27 -16.04 -7.42
C SER A 549 -0.03 -14.55 -7.59
N GLN A 550 -1.10 -13.76 -7.51
CA GLN A 550 -0.97 -12.32 -7.27
C GLN A 550 -0.42 -12.03 -5.87
N SER A 551 0.46 -11.04 -5.79
CA SER A 551 0.72 -10.28 -4.56
C SER A 551 0.11 -8.88 -4.69
N PHE A 552 -0.15 -8.23 -3.55
CA PHE A 552 -0.76 -6.92 -3.46
C PHE A 552 0.22 -5.97 -2.76
N PRO A 553 0.88 -5.05 -3.47
CA PRO A 553 2.01 -4.26 -2.95
C PRO A 553 1.56 -3.10 -2.05
N ILE A 554 0.86 -3.42 -0.95
CA ILE A 554 0.29 -2.49 0.01
C ILE A 554 1.37 -1.60 0.64
N PHE A 555 2.52 -2.15 1.04
CA PHE A 555 3.60 -1.37 1.65
C PHE A 555 4.26 -0.42 0.65
N ALA A 556 4.38 -0.83 -0.62
CA ALA A 556 4.88 0.03 -1.68
C ALA A 556 3.91 1.18 -1.98
N ALA A 557 2.61 0.87 -2.19
CA ALA A 557 1.57 1.87 -2.41
C ALA A 557 1.48 2.86 -1.23
N ARG A 558 1.52 2.35 0.00
CA ARG A 558 1.61 3.16 1.22
C ARG A 558 2.84 4.06 1.22
N SER A 559 4.02 3.53 0.88
CA SER A 559 5.26 4.31 0.84
C SER A 559 5.14 5.48 -0.15
N THR A 560 4.60 5.24 -1.35
CA THR A 560 4.33 6.28 -2.35
C THR A 560 3.36 7.33 -1.81
N MET A 561 2.21 6.91 -1.27
CA MET A 561 1.20 7.83 -0.73
C MET A 561 1.73 8.67 0.44
N ARG A 562 2.56 8.09 1.30
CA ARG A 562 3.28 8.81 2.38
C ARG A 562 4.24 9.86 1.81
N ARG A 563 4.99 9.53 0.75
CA ARG A 563 5.89 10.47 0.07
C ARG A 563 5.12 11.62 -0.57
N ILE A 564 4.05 11.33 -1.33
CA ILE A 564 3.18 12.35 -1.92
C ILE A 564 2.60 13.26 -0.84
N HIS A 565 2.13 12.68 0.26
CA HIS A 565 1.65 13.48 1.40
C HIS A 565 2.71 14.45 1.91
N GLN A 566 3.93 13.97 2.08
CA GLN A 566 5.02 14.82 2.54
C GLN A 566 5.36 15.92 1.52
N VAL A 567 5.41 15.60 0.22
CA VAL A 567 5.66 16.56 -0.88
C VAL A 567 4.64 17.68 -0.88
N VAL A 568 3.35 17.33 -0.79
CA VAL A 568 2.26 18.31 -0.79
C VAL A 568 2.30 19.15 0.49
N LYS A 569 2.37 18.52 1.67
CA LYS A 569 2.31 19.22 2.96
C LYS A 569 3.55 20.06 3.28
N SER A 570 4.72 19.76 2.69
CA SER A 570 5.91 20.59 2.84
C SER A 570 5.84 21.87 2.02
N ARG A 571 5.21 21.82 0.83
CA ARG A 571 5.08 22.96 -0.10
C ARG A 571 3.82 23.81 0.15
N ARG A 572 2.74 23.16 0.56
CA ARG A 572 1.43 23.77 0.87
C ARG A 572 0.86 23.13 2.12
N ARG A 573 0.95 23.82 3.27
CA ARG A 573 0.50 23.29 4.57
C ARG A 573 -0.96 22.85 4.55
N ASP A 574 -1.80 23.61 3.86
CA ASP A 574 -3.22 23.37 3.63
C ASP A 574 -3.50 22.76 2.24
N GLY A 575 -2.46 22.19 1.62
CA GLY A 575 -2.54 21.59 0.30
C GLY A 575 -3.41 20.34 0.29
N LEU A 576 -4.09 20.10 -0.83
CA LEU A 576 -5.10 19.05 -0.96
C LEU A 576 -4.51 17.81 -1.64
N ILE A 577 -4.81 16.64 -1.09
CA ILE A 577 -4.48 15.35 -1.71
C ILE A 577 -5.81 14.66 -1.88
N ASN A 578 -6.33 14.67 -3.10
CA ASN A 578 -7.66 14.19 -3.37
C ASN A 578 -7.56 12.89 -4.16
N VAL A 579 -8.05 11.80 -3.59
CA VAL A 579 -7.90 10.46 -4.16
C VAL A 579 -9.22 10.05 -4.77
N HIS A 580 -9.19 9.53 -5.99
CA HIS A 580 -10.33 8.88 -6.60
C HIS A 580 -10.13 7.38 -6.57
N ASN A 581 -11.12 6.70 -6.01
CA ASN A 581 -11.12 5.26 -5.89
C ASN A 581 -12.52 4.70 -5.98
N SER A 582 -12.60 3.39 -6.11
CA SER A 582 -13.86 2.67 -6.07
C SER A 582 -13.57 1.29 -5.57
N THR A 583 -14.37 0.81 -4.61
CA THR A 583 -14.19 -0.51 -3.98
C THR A 583 -12.83 -0.69 -3.27
N CYS A 584 -12.18 0.39 -2.85
CA CYS A 584 -10.85 0.33 -2.22
C CYS A 584 -10.73 1.22 -0.97
N MET A 585 -11.18 0.68 0.16
CA MET A 585 -11.00 1.28 1.49
C MET A 585 -9.81 0.67 2.23
N THR A 586 -8.71 0.42 1.51
CA THR A 586 -7.45 -0.02 2.11
C THR A 586 -6.77 1.14 2.83
N ILE A 587 -7.15 1.37 4.08
CA ILE A 587 -6.71 2.53 4.88
C ILE A 587 -5.19 2.70 5.03
N PRO A 588 -4.36 1.65 5.09
CA PRO A 588 -2.91 1.83 5.12
C PRO A 588 -2.33 2.64 3.94
N THR A 589 -3.01 2.64 2.78
CA THR A 589 -2.64 3.43 1.59
C THR A 589 -3.47 4.71 1.47
N LEU A 590 -4.79 4.62 1.68
CA LEU A 590 -5.73 5.74 1.55
C LEU A 590 -5.60 6.80 2.67
N GLY A 591 -5.15 6.39 3.86
CA GLY A 591 -5.05 7.21 5.07
C GLY A 591 -4.18 8.47 4.93
N TRP A 592 -3.39 8.60 3.87
CA TRP A 592 -2.58 9.77 3.54
C TRP A 592 -3.35 10.88 2.82
N ALA A 593 -4.49 10.57 2.20
CA ALA A 593 -5.31 11.49 1.39
C ALA A 593 -6.01 12.54 2.25
N THR A 594 -6.21 13.75 1.76
CA THR A 594 -7.07 14.74 2.46
C THR A 594 -8.54 14.35 2.37
N SER A 595 -8.96 13.85 1.20
CA SER A 595 -10.31 13.38 0.91
C SER A 595 -10.26 12.31 -0.19
N TYR A 596 -11.29 11.48 -0.26
CA TYR A 596 -11.45 10.46 -1.28
C TYR A 596 -12.79 10.62 -2.03
N TRP A 597 -12.85 10.15 -3.28
CA TRP A 597 -14.04 10.10 -4.14
C TRP A 597 -14.32 8.63 -4.42
N ASP A 598 -15.53 8.18 -4.11
CA ASP A 598 -15.97 6.79 -4.24
C ASP A 598 -17.39 6.73 -4.82
N GLY A 599 -17.78 5.61 -5.43
CA GLY A 599 -19.08 5.40 -6.07
C GLY A 599 -19.01 5.15 -7.58
N GLU A 600 -17.84 5.28 -8.21
CA GLU A 600 -17.67 4.99 -9.63
C GLU A 600 -17.90 3.51 -9.96
N GLN A 601 -17.80 2.58 -9.00
CA GLN A 601 -18.21 1.18 -9.16
C GLN A 601 -19.67 0.99 -9.58
N PHE A 602 -20.52 2.02 -9.43
CA PHE A 602 -21.91 1.99 -9.89
C PHE A 602 -22.09 2.54 -11.33
N GLN A 603 -21.01 2.97 -11.98
CA GLN A 603 -21.06 3.32 -13.40
C GLN A 603 -21.47 2.11 -14.25
N GLY A 604 -22.34 2.34 -15.23
CA GLY A 604 -22.87 1.28 -16.10
C GLY A 604 -24.03 0.47 -15.51
N VAL A 605 -24.46 0.75 -14.28
CA VAL A 605 -25.73 0.22 -13.75
C VAL A 605 -26.89 0.86 -14.52
N GLY A 606 -27.80 0.03 -15.05
CA GLY A 606 -28.88 0.47 -15.93
C GLY A 606 -29.89 1.42 -15.26
N GLU A 607 -30.63 2.17 -16.09
CA GLU A 607 -31.73 3.00 -15.63
C GLU A 607 -32.82 2.14 -14.96
N GLY A 608 -33.43 2.65 -13.88
CA GLY A 608 -34.52 1.97 -13.17
C GLY A 608 -34.09 0.94 -12.12
N VAL A 609 -32.78 0.77 -11.87
CA VAL A 609 -32.31 -0.05 -10.74
C VAL A 609 -32.70 0.58 -9.41
N ASP A 610 -33.25 -0.25 -8.51
CA ASP A 610 -33.53 0.16 -7.14
C ASP A 610 -32.22 0.48 -6.40
N VAL A 611 -32.03 1.77 -6.11
CA VAL A 611 -30.86 2.29 -5.39
C VAL A 611 -30.74 1.67 -4.00
N GLY A 612 -31.86 1.36 -3.34
CA GLY A 612 -31.86 0.71 -2.03
C GLY A 612 -31.28 -0.70 -2.07
N SER A 613 -31.50 -1.42 -3.16
CA SER A 613 -30.90 -2.73 -3.42
C SER A 613 -29.46 -2.66 -3.91
N LEU A 614 -29.11 -1.64 -4.70
CA LEU A 614 -27.76 -1.44 -5.24
C LEU A 614 -26.76 -0.98 -4.17
N LEU A 615 -27.19 -0.07 -3.31
CA LEU A 615 -26.42 0.48 -2.20
C LEU A 615 -27.25 0.43 -0.92
N PRO A 616 -27.38 -0.77 -0.31
CA PRO A 616 -28.04 -0.94 0.97
C PRO A 616 -27.42 -0.06 2.06
N LEU A 617 -28.23 0.31 3.06
CA LEU A 617 -27.81 1.26 4.09
C LEU A 617 -26.62 0.78 4.93
N ASP A 618 -26.49 -0.53 5.15
CA ASP A 618 -25.36 -1.11 5.86
C ASP A 618 -24.05 -1.01 5.04
N ALA A 619 -24.10 -1.25 3.74
CA ALA A 619 -22.98 -1.00 2.84
C ALA A 619 -22.61 0.49 2.78
N PHE A 620 -23.61 1.38 2.72
CA PHE A 620 -23.39 2.82 2.81
C PHE A 620 -22.71 3.22 4.14
N ARG A 621 -23.18 2.67 5.26
CA ARG A 621 -22.58 2.96 6.57
C ARG A 621 -21.13 2.47 6.65
N ALA A 622 -20.86 1.29 6.09
CA ALA A 622 -19.59 0.62 6.19
C ALA A 622 -18.49 1.18 5.27
N GLU A 623 -18.75 1.55 4.01
CA GLU A 623 -17.71 2.10 3.09
C GLU A 623 -17.78 3.62 2.97
N PHE A 624 -19.00 4.15 3.00
CA PHE A 624 -19.32 5.46 2.48
C PHE A 624 -19.57 6.52 3.56
N MET A 625 -19.35 6.27 4.85
CA MET A 625 -19.49 7.35 5.85
C MET A 625 -18.23 8.21 5.99
N GLY A 626 -17.04 7.66 5.77
CA GLY A 626 -15.78 8.39 5.87
C GLY A 626 -15.23 8.54 7.29
N HIS A 627 -16.10 8.73 8.30
CA HIS A 627 -15.64 9.00 9.67
C HIS A 627 -14.95 7.80 10.33
N GLN A 628 -15.41 6.56 10.12
CA GLN A 628 -14.73 5.35 10.59
C GLN A 628 -13.29 5.26 10.10
N TRP A 629 -13.00 5.83 8.93
CA TRP A 629 -11.69 5.76 8.29
C TRP A 629 -10.78 6.88 8.76
N GLY A 630 -11.34 8.02 9.16
CA GLY A 630 -10.59 9.25 9.35
C GLY A 630 -10.28 9.97 8.03
N CYS A 631 -10.97 9.64 6.94
CA CYS A 631 -10.78 10.28 5.64
C CYS A 631 -12.08 10.92 5.17
N ARG A 632 -12.01 12.15 4.67
CA ARG A 632 -13.19 12.89 4.21
C ARG A 632 -13.71 12.27 2.91
N ARG A 633 -15.02 12.10 2.77
CA ARG A 633 -15.62 11.46 1.59
C ARG A 633 -16.31 12.45 0.66
N SER A 634 -16.10 12.27 -0.64
CA SER A 634 -16.99 12.69 -1.72
C SER A 634 -17.65 11.46 -2.36
N PHE A 635 -18.91 11.55 -2.74
CA PHE A 635 -19.61 10.47 -3.44
C PHE A 635 -19.81 10.81 -4.91
N CYS A 636 -19.34 9.95 -5.79
CA CYS A 636 -19.58 9.98 -7.23
C CYS A 636 -20.87 9.22 -7.53
N TRP A 637 -21.91 9.94 -7.97
CA TRP A 637 -23.07 9.30 -8.58
C TRP A 637 -23.03 9.53 -10.09
N PRO A 638 -23.14 8.48 -10.92
CA PRO A 638 -23.32 8.65 -12.36
C PRO A 638 -24.69 9.31 -12.59
N ALA A 639 -24.71 10.60 -12.93
CA ALA A 639 -25.90 11.17 -13.55
C ALA A 639 -25.98 10.60 -14.98
N GLY A 640 -27.13 10.03 -15.35
CA GLY A 640 -27.37 9.50 -16.69
C GLY A 640 -27.04 10.51 -17.79
N PRO A 641 -26.85 10.06 -19.05
CA PRO A 641 -26.44 10.94 -20.12
C PRO A 641 -27.46 12.08 -20.28
N THR A 642 -27.02 13.32 -20.06
CA THR A 642 -27.77 14.46 -20.59
C THR A 642 -27.87 14.30 -22.11
N PRO A 643 -28.98 14.64 -22.78
CA PRO A 643 -29.34 14.11 -24.11
C PRO A 643 -28.49 14.57 -25.32
N SER A 644 -27.18 14.83 -25.19
CA SER A 644 -26.38 15.38 -26.30
C SER A 644 -24.92 14.91 -26.45
N SER A 645 -24.40 13.95 -25.66
CA SER A 645 -23.02 13.48 -25.84
C SER A 645 -22.93 12.02 -26.31
N ARG A 646 -22.34 11.82 -27.51
CA ARG A 646 -21.93 10.53 -28.10
C ARG A 646 -20.94 9.77 -27.20
N PRO A 647 -20.80 8.44 -27.33
CA PRO A 647 -19.96 7.64 -26.45
C PRO A 647 -18.47 7.93 -26.70
N GLY A 648 -17.82 8.57 -25.73
CA GLY A 648 -16.37 8.61 -25.52
C GLY A 648 -16.09 8.32 -24.04
N PRO A 649 -14.82 8.26 -23.59
CA PRO A 649 -14.47 8.09 -22.17
C PRO A 649 -15.22 9.16 -21.35
N LEU A 650 -16.13 8.70 -20.48
CA LEU A 650 -17.16 9.55 -19.90
C LEU A 650 -16.55 10.45 -18.81
N ALA A 651 -16.59 11.75 -19.09
CA ALA A 651 -16.21 12.83 -18.19
C ALA A 651 -17.07 12.84 -16.91
N CYS A 652 -16.41 12.88 -15.75
CA CYS A 652 -17.03 13.14 -14.44
C CYS A 652 -17.71 14.52 -14.44
N SER A 653 -19.02 14.58 -14.70
CA SER A 653 -19.80 15.81 -14.65
C SER A 653 -20.27 16.07 -13.21
N THR A 654 -19.68 17.07 -12.56
CA THR A 654 -20.04 17.50 -11.20
C THR A 654 -21.21 18.48 -11.25
N MET A 655 -22.43 17.95 -11.20
CA MET A 655 -23.57 18.57 -10.52
C MET A 655 -24.50 17.44 -10.07
N CYS A 656 -24.54 17.15 -8.78
CA CYS A 656 -25.63 16.37 -8.21
C CYS A 656 -26.68 17.36 -7.65
N PRO A 657 -27.83 17.59 -8.32
CA PRO A 657 -28.92 18.36 -7.76
C PRO A 657 -29.82 17.45 -6.91
N CYS A 658 -29.32 16.82 -5.85
CA CYS A 658 -30.13 15.82 -5.14
C CYS A 658 -29.98 15.81 -3.62
N VAL A 659 -30.17 16.96 -2.95
CA VAL A 659 -30.62 16.97 -1.54
C VAL A 659 -31.52 18.18 -1.22
N ARG A 660 -32.54 18.47 -2.04
CA ARG A 660 -33.72 19.24 -1.56
C ARG A 660 -34.78 18.34 -0.90
N GLY A 661 -34.64 17.02 -0.99
CA GLY A 661 -35.63 16.05 -0.47
C GLY A 661 -35.38 15.52 0.95
N TRP A 662 -34.18 15.62 1.52
CA TRP A 662 -33.84 14.93 2.79
C TRP A 662 -33.97 15.80 4.05
N ARG A 663 -34.69 16.93 3.99
CA ARG A 663 -35.04 17.74 5.18
C ARG A 663 -36.41 17.37 5.81
N ARG A 664 -37.01 16.23 5.44
CA ARG A 664 -38.33 15.81 5.93
C ARG A 664 -38.40 14.41 6.55
N ILE A 665 -37.28 13.89 7.07
CA ILE A 665 -37.26 12.65 7.88
C ILE A 665 -36.50 12.91 9.18
N SER A 666 -36.92 13.93 9.91
CA SER A 666 -36.51 14.18 11.30
C SER A 666 -37.68 14.64 12.16
N SER A 667 -38.89 14.15 11.84
CA SER A 667 -40.08 14.30 12.68
C SER A 667 -41.09 13.20 12.35
N THR A 668 -40.79 11.98 12.78
CA THR A 668 -41.73 10.95 13.27
C THR A 668 -40.90 9.84 13.90
#